data_AF-A0AA35WKI8-F1
#
_entry.id   AF-A0AA35WKI8-F1
#
_cell.length_a   1.000
_cell.length_b   1.000
_cell.length_c   1.000
_cell.angle_alpha   90.00
_cell.angle_beta   90.00
_cell.angle_gamma   90.00
#
_symmetry.space_group_name_H-M   'P 1'
#
loop_
_entity.id
_entity.type
_entity.pdbx_description
1 polymer ?
#
loop_
_entity_poly.entity_id
_entity_poly.type
_entity_poly.pdbx_seq_one_letter_code
_entity_poly.pdbx_strand_id
1 'polypeptide(L)'
;MQPHYIYSPREMTRWVKGIYEALKPLETLSIEGLVRVWAHEALRLFQDRLIYDEERMWTDENIDMVAMKHFPNIDKQATLARPILYSNWLTKDYLPVNQEELRDYVQARLKVFYEEELDVPLVLFDEVLDHVLRIDRIFKQSQGHLLLIGVSGAGKTTLSRFVAWINGLSVFQVKVHRKYTAVDFDDDLRNVLRRSGCKGEKIVFVMDESNVLDSSFLERMNTLLANGEVPGLFEGDEYTTLMTQCKEGSQREGLMLDSAEELYKWFTQQVMRNLHVVFTMNPSSEGLKDRAATSPALFNRCVLNWFGDWSTGALYQVGYEFTNRVDLDRSDYMAPDMVPLAYPDLPRPPSHRQACVNAFVYVHQTLHQANARLAKRGGATMTLTPRHYLDFISHYVKLYNEKRSDLEEQQLHLNVGLQKIRETVDQVEELQASLSIKKNELEQKNALANQKLKQMVKDQQEAEKKKVVSQEIQEMLGVQNKDIAKKKKTVLGDLSKVEPAVKQAQQAVKSIKRQHLVEMRTLANPPKMIKMAMESICLLIGEPASDWKAIRSVLLRDNFITTIINFSTDSISDTVRDKMQRDYISDPMYTFESANHASKACGPLVLWAIAQVNNHPINWACGPLVLWAIAQVNNHPINWYCKQPSYQLGLWASGTVGYIAQVNNHPINWACGLWYSGAIAQLSYADMLLRVDPLRRELSALETKAHNTKVKGEEMTKIVQELEQSITRYKEEYAMLISEANAIKADLATVEAKVERSKALLASLADEKERWEAGSETFKSQMSTISGDVLLTSAFMAYGGYFDQQFRSSLFTSWASHLQQAHINFRPDLARVEYLSNADDRLKWQANALPTDDLCTENAIMIKRFNRYPLIVDPSGQATEFIMNEYRDRKITRTRCATGSYRFGTKQPDFVCAQRSVQPFSGRCLPEESRECSAIWDPLLVQDVESYDPILNPVLNREVRRTGGRVLITLGDQDIDLSPSFTIFLSTRDPSRAAILSSPVQVEFPPDLCSRVTFVNFTVTRGSLQSQCLNQVLKAERPDVDAKRSDLLSYKVCYICICMYLCQGEFHLRLRHLEQSLLQALNEVKGRILDDDRIIGQLENLKEGSCRHPEEGGGDRRHNGGGGAGLPAVSPSLNLLLLPLLHPRHTQSGLLHLELWGGLYLELMWVHFLYQFSLKFFLNIFQVVLSQNPNLKRITDYSQRLNTITTDMFQVHTRRGLTGISNTDLNIEHKQIGDVG
;
A
#
# COMPACT_ATOMS: atom_id res chain seq x y z
N MET A 1 -13.96 2.14 67.03
CA MET A 1 -12.55 2.18 67.45
C MET A 1 -11.83 1.04 66.75
N GLN A 2 -10.65 1.26 66.17
CA GLN A 2 -9.92 0.21 65.44
C GLN A 2 -9.06 -0.63 66.40
N PRO A 3 -8.85 -1.94 66.14
CA PRO A 3 -8.15 -2.83 67.08
C PRO A 3 -6.66 -2.51 67.24
N HIS A 4 -6.07 -1.77 66.30
CA HIS A 4 -4.65 -1.37 66.31
C HIS A 4 -4.42 0.05 66.87
N TYR A 5 -5.46 0.75 67.33
CA TYR A 5 -5.32 2.08 67.99
C TYR A 5 -4.89 1.91 69.47
N ILE A 6 -3.80 1.17 69.67
CA ILE A 6 -3.25 0.85 70.99
C ILE A 6 -2.17 1.88 71.34
N TYR A 7 -2.34 2.54 72.49
CA TYR A 7 -1.38 3.48 73.04
C TYR A 7 -0.92 3.00 74.42
N SER A 8 0.39 3.07 74.68
CA SER A 8 1.01 2.64 75.94
C SER A 8 2.23 3.51 76.27
N PRO A 9 2.74 3.52 77.52
CA PRO A 9 3.96 4.26 77.87
C PRO A 9 5.20 3.87 77.03
N ARG A 10 5.21 2.69 76.41
CA ARG A 10 6.25 2.25 75.48
C ARG A 10 6.32 3.14 74.23
N GLU A 11 5.19 3.71 73.81
CA GLU A 11 5.13 4.62 72.66
C GLU A 11 5.78 5.98 73.01
N MET A 12 5.55 6.49 74.21
CA MET A 12 6.28 7.66 74.72
C MET A 12 7.78 7.37 74.89
N THR A 13 8.16 6.13 75.24
CA THR A 13 9.56 5.69 75.27
C THR A 13 10.17 5.68 73.86
N ARG A 14 9.43 5.22 72.83
CA ARG A 14 9.84 5.30 71.42
C ARG A 14 10.00 6.76 70.96
N TRP A 15 9.08 7.64 71.33
CA TRP A 15 9.12 9.08 70.98
C TRP A 15 10.38 9.76 71.50
N VAL A 16 10.66 9.61 72.81
CA VAL A 16 11.87 10.17 73.43
C VAL A 16 13.14 9.55 72.85
N LYS A 17 13.14 8.25 72.51
CA LYS A 17 14.28 7.60 71.86
C LYS A 17 14.52 8.13 70.44
N GLY A 18 13.51 8.28 69.60
CA GLY A 18 13.68 8.79 68.23
C GLY A 18 14.17 10.24 68.21
N ILE A 19 13.63 11.10 69.10
CA ILE A 19 14.16 12.44 69.33
C ILE A 19 15.63 12.40 69.79
N TYR A 20 15.98 11.53 70.75
CA TYR A 20 17.36 11.38 71.22
C TYR A 20 18.31 10.86 70.13
N GLU A 21 17.88 9.90 69.29
CA GLU A 21 18.67 9.36 68.18
C GLU A 21 18.91 10.42 67.09
N ALA A 22 17.93 11.28 66.81
CA ALA A 22 18.08 12.43 65.91
C ALA A 22 18.99 13.54 66.47
N LEU A 23 18.95 13.79 67.78
CA LEU A 23 19.77 14.82 68.43
C LEU A 23 21.22 14.38 68.69
N LYS A 24 21.46 13.08 68.94
CA LYS A 24 22.78 12.54 69.34
C LYS A 24 23.97 12.91 68.42
N PRO A 25 23.86 12.98 67.08
CA PRO A 25 24.97 13.39 66.21
C PRO A 25 25.13 14.92 66.07
N LEU A 26 24.19 15.73 66.58
CA LEU A 26 24.15 17.17 66.34
C LEU A 26 24.77 17.95 67.51
N GLU A 27 25.86 18.67 67.25
CA GLU A 27 26.54 19.49 68.27
C GLU A 27 25.73 20.74 68.68
N THR A 28 24.94 21.29 67.75
CA THR A 28 24.07 22.46 67.97
C THR A 28 22.78 22.36 67.15
N LEU A 29 21.65 22.77 67.72
CA LEU A 29 20.35 22.85 67.04
C LEU A 29 19.59 24.11 67.48
N SER A 30 18.83 24.73 66.58
CA SER A 30 17.93 25.85 66.92
C SER A 30 16.67 25.35 67.65
N ILE A 31 15.99 26.26 68.37
CA ILE A 31 14.71 25.93 69.05
C ILE A 31 13.65 25.50 68.03
N GLU A 32 13.64 26.14 66.85
CA GLU A 32 12.76 25.79 65.73
C GLU A 32 13.08 24.40 65.17
N GLY A 33 14.38 24.08 64.99
CA GLY A 33 14.83 22.74 64.61
C GLY A 33 14.40 21.68 65.62
N LEU A 34 14.54 21.95 66.92
CA LEU A 34 14.10 21.05 67.99
C LEU A 34 12.58 20.79 67.93
N VAL A 35 11.78 21.83 67.72
CA VAL A 35 10.32 21.69 67.58
C VAL A 35 9.93 20.98 66.28
N ARG A 36 10.67 21.17 65.18
CA ARG A 36 10.46 20.43 63.92
C ARG A 36 10.82 18.94 64.05
N VAL A 37 11.87 18.57 64.80
CA VAL A 37 12.19 17.17 65.15
C VAL A 37 11.09 16.57 66.04
N TRP A 38 10.70 17.28 67.10
CA TRP A 38 9.64 16.86 68.02
C TRP A 38 8.30 16.62 67.31
N ALA A 39 7.91 17.51 66.39
CA ALA A 39 6.70 17.40 65.59
C ALA A 39 6.78 16.23 64.58
N HIS A 40 7.90 16.07 63.87
CA HIS A 40 8.12 14.92 62.99
C HIS A 40 7.95 13.60 63.75
N GLU A 41 8.67 13.45 64.87
CA GLU A 41 8.63 12.24 65.70
C GLU A 41 7.25 11.99 66.34
N ALA A 42 6.45 13.04 66.57
CA ALA A 42 5.06 12.91 67.00
C ALA A 42 4.17 12.34 65.88
N LEU A 43 4.29 12.86 64.65
CA LEU A 43 3.55 12.37 63.48
C LEU A 43 3.84 10.88 63.23
N ARG A 44 5.11 10.45 63.30
CA ARG A 44 5.51 9.03 63.15
C ARG A 44 5.02 8.09 64.25
N LEU A 45 4.50 8.64 65.36
CA LEU A 45 3.94 7.86 66.45
C LEU A 45 2.40 7.80 66.39
N PHE A 46 1.77 8.96 66.16
CA PHE A 46 0.32 9.15 66.24
C PHE A 46 -0.37 9.08 64.88
N GLN A 47 0.18 9.71 63.84
CA GLN A 47 -0.47 9.85 62.52
C GLN A 47 -0.27 8.61 61.64
N ASP A 48 0.91 7.99 61.63
CA ASP A 48 1.24 6.80 60.82
C ASP A 48 0.31 5.58 61.06
N ARG A 49 -0.46 5.59 62.17
CA ARG A 49 -1.43 4.56 62.55
C ARG A 49 -2.85 4.80 62.03
N LEU A 50 -3.17 6.01 61.57
CA LEU A 50 -4.55 6.46 61.33
C LEU A 50 -5.03 6.12 59.93
N ILE A 51 -6.27 5.62 59.87
CA ILE A 51 -6.89 5.17 58.62
C ILE A 51 -7.46 6.36 57.83
N TYR A 52 -8.21 7.23 58.50
CA TYR A 52 -9.01 8.28 57.84
C TYR A 52 -8.29 9.62 57.85
N ASP A 53 -8.37 10.36 56.74
CA ASP A 53 -7.71 11.67 56.62
C ASP A 53 -8.28 12.72 57.59
N GLU A 54 -9.55 12.62 57.97
CA GLU A 54 -10.16 13.42 59.05
C GLU A 54 -9.41 13.24 60.39
N GLU A 55 -9.03 12.00 60.74
CA GLU A 55 -8.26 11.72 61.96
C GLU A 55 -6.82 12.24 61.86
N ARG A 56 -6.24 12.23 60.65
CA ARG A 56 -4.90 12.77 60.36
C ARG A 56 -4.86 14.29 60.47
N MET A 57 -5.85 14.99 59.88
CA MET A 57 -6.02 16.43 59.98
C MET A 57 -6.25 16.88 61.42
N TRP A 58 -7.09 16.15 62.17
CA TRP A 58 -7.29 16.40 63.61
C TRP A 58 -5.98 16.25 64.41
N THR A 59 -5.18 15.22 64.13
CA THR A 59 -3.89 14.99 64.80
C THR A 59 -2.89 16.11 64.49
N ASP A 60 -2.83 16.52 63.22
CA ASP A 60 -2.05 17.64 62.70
C ASP A 60 -2.38 18.97 63.42
N GLU A 61 -3.66 19.32 63.54
CA GLU A 61 -4.11 20.53 64.24
C GLU A 61 -3.75 20.49 65.74
N ASN A 62 -3.83 19.32 66.38
CA ASN A 62 -3.48 19.17 67.79
C ASN A 62 -1.97 19.31 68.03
N ILE A 63 -1.11 18.78 67.16
CA ILE A 63 0.35 18.94 67.25
C ILE A 63 0.72 20.42 67.09
N ASP A 64 0.14 21.12 66.11
CA ASP A 64 0.33 22.57 65.92
C ASP A 64 -0.12 23.37 67.15
N MET A 65 -1.29 23.05 67.72
CA MET A 65 -1.83 23.72 68.92
C MET A 65 -0.91 23.52 70.13
N VAL A 66 -0.39 22.30 70.35
CA VAL A 66 0.53 22.01 71.44
C VAL A 66 1.88 22.71 71.23
N ALA A 67 2.40 22.75 70.00
CA ALA A 67 3.61 23.49 69.68
C ALA A 67 3.46 24.99 70.03
N MET A 68 2.44 25.67 69.52
CA MET A 68 2.20 27.09 69.77
C MET A 68 1.94 27.41 71.25
N LYS A 69 1.31 26.48 71.99
CA LYS A 69 1.03 26.64 73.42
C LYS A 69 2.30 26.62 74.28
N HIS A 70 3.30 25.81 73.91
CA HIS A 70 4.53 25.64 74.69
C HIS A 70 5.71 26.45 74.14
N PHE A 71 5.68 26.84 72.86
CA PHE A 71 6.73 27.60 72.18
C PHE A 71 6.13 28.79 71.39
N PRO A 72 5.55 29.80 72.06
CA PRO A 72 4.76 30.86 71.41
C PRO A 72 5.58 31.84 70.54
N ASN A 73 6.93 31.79 70.61
CA ASN A 73 7.83 32.69 69.88
C ASN A 73 8.34 32.10 68.54
N ILE A 74 7.84 30.94 68.12
CA ILE A 74 8.26 30.24 66.89
C ILE A 74 7.40 30.68 65.71
N ASP A 75 8.01 30.86 64.53
CA ASP A 75 7.20 30.97 63.31
C ASP A 75 6.58 29.62 62.95
N LYS A 76 5.25 29.55 63.05
CA LYS A 76 4.47 28.38 62.62
C LYS A 76 4.71 28.04 61.15
N GLN A 77 4.84 29.04 60.27
CA GLN A 77 4.92 28.78 58.82
C GLN A 77 6.25 28.12 58.45
N ALA A 78 7.39 28.71 58.78
CA ALA A 78 8.69 28.08 58.54
C ALA A 78 8.85 26.74 59.31
N THR A 79 8.50 26.71 60.60
CA THR A 79 8.85 25.58 61.47
C THR A 79 7.96 24.36 61.25
N LEU A 80 6.66 24.55 61.02
CA LEU A 80 5.66 23.47 60.92
C LEU A 80 5.07 23.30 59.51
N ALA A 81 5.61 23.97 58.48
CA ALA A 81 5.29 23.67 57.08
C ALA A 81 5.48 22.17 56.78
N ARG A 82 4.40 21.55 56.32
CA ARG A 82 4.35 20.15 55.85
C ARG A 82 4.57 20.10 54.32
N PRO A 83 5.14 19.01 53.77
CA PRO A 83 5.54 17.78 54.47
C PRO A 83 6.81 17.96 55.32
N ILE A 84 6.83 17.33 56.50
CA ILE A 84 7.99 17.34 57.41
C ILE A 84 8.81 16.07 57.15
N LEU A 85 9.68 16.14 56.14
CA LEU A 85 10.57 15.06 55.70
C LEU A 85 11.92 15.17 56.42
N TYR A 86 12.43 14.05 56.92
CA TYR A 86 13.77 13.91 57.50
C TYR A 86 14.50 12.73 56.86
N SER A 87 15.76 12.91 56.48
CA SER A 87 16.58 11.85 55.86
C SER A 87 18.05 12.00 56.28
N ASN A 88 18.83 10.95 56.03
CA ASN A 88 20.29 10.98 56.12
C ASN A 88 20.98 10.59 54.79
N TRP A 89 20.24 10.65 53.67
CA TRP A 89 20.71 10.21 52.36
C TRP A 89 21.42 11.31 51.54
N LEU A 90 21.13 12.58 51.84
CA LEU A 90 21.80 13.75 51.22
C LEU A 90 22.94 14.24 52.13
N THR A 91 22.59 14.72 53.32
CA THR A 91 23.50 14.90 54.46
C THR A 91 23.61 13.59 55.23
N LYS A 92 24.80 13.21 55.71
CA LYS A 92 25.02 11.93 56.42
C LYS A 92 24.26 11.82 57.76
N ASP A 93 23.89 12.96 58.31
CA ASP A 93 23.18 13.14 59.57
C ASP A 93 21.67 13.31 59.32
N TYR A 94 20.85 12.95 60.31
CA TYR A 94 19.39 12.91 60.19
C TYR A 94 18.79 14.32 60.29
N LEU A 95 18.61 14.97 59.15
CA LEU A 95 18.25 16.39 59.02
C LEU A 95 16.97 16.58 58.19
N PRO A 96 16.28 17.74 58.32
CA PRO A 96 15.14 18.05 57.48
C PRO A 96 15.56 18.27 56.03
N VAL A 97 14.76 17.79 55.08
CA VAL A 97 15.12 17.75 53.65
C VAL A 97 13.99 18.29 52.77
N ASN A 98 14.36 18.99 51.69
CA ASN A 98 13.44 19.48 50.67
C ASN A 98 12.88 18.33 49.80
N GLN A 99 11.59 18.38 49.48
CA GLN A 99 10.89 17.31 48.76
C GLN A 99 11.44 17.07 47.36
N GLU A 100 11.77 18.13 46.60
CA GLU A 100 12.28 18.03 45.22
C GLU A 100 13.68 17.40 45.17
N GLU A 101 14.61 17.86 46.02
CA GLU A 101 15.96 17.29 46.14
C GLU A 101 15.93 15.79 46.51
N LEU A 102 15.02 15.42 47.42
CA LEU A 102 14.81 14.02 47.79
C LEU A 102 14.20 13.22 46.63
N ARG A 103 13.24 13.80 45.90
CA ARG A 103 12.58 13.17 44.75
C ARG A 103 13.59 12.82 43.67
N ASP A 104 14.45 13.76 43.28
CA ASP A 104 15.50 13.53 42.27
C ASP A 104 16.50 12.46 42.73
N TYR A 105 16.96 12.53 43.99
CA TYR A 105 17.86 11.53 44.56
C TYR A 105 17.24 10.13 44.57
N VAL A 106 15.99 10.02 45.04
CA VAL A 106 15.25 8.74 45.08
C VAL A 106 15.00 8.23 43.66
N GLN A 107 14.63 9.07 42.71
CA GLN A 107 14.40 8.69 41.32
C GLN A 107 15.68 8.13 40.66
N ALA A 108 16.84 8.76 40.91
CA ALA A 108 18.12 8.26 40.44
C ALA A 108 18.49 6.90 41.06
N ARG A 109 18.23 6.69 42.36
CA ARG A 109 18.48 5.41 43.05
C ARG A 109 17.50 4.31 42.65
N LEU A 110 16.23 4.64 42.48
CA LEU A 110 15.16 3.74 42.07
C LEU A 110 15.44 3.14 40.67
N LYS A 111 16.04 3.93 39.78
CA LYS A 111 16.50 3.48 38.47
C LYS A 111 17.53 2.35 38.58
N VAL A 112 18.62 2.58 39.32
CA VAL A 112 19.67 1.56 39.54
C VAL A 112 19.07 0.31 40.18
N PHE A 113 18.19 0.48 41.18
CA PHE A 113 17.54 -0.64 41.86
C PHE A 113 16.71 -1.53 40.91
N TYR A 114 15.92 -0.97 39.98
CA TYR A 114 15.17 -1.83 39.05
C TYR A 114 16.05 -2.43 37.94
N GLU A 115 17.15 -1.77 37.56
CA GLU A 115 18.16 -2.30 36.63
C GLU A 115 18.98 -3.46 37.25
N GLU A 116 19.10 -3.53 38.58
CA GLU A 116 19.78 -4.62 39.30
C GLU A 116 18.84 -5.76 39.76
N GLU A 117 17.66 -5.46 40.32
CA GLU A 117 16.86 -6.41 41.11
C GLU A 117 15.49 -6.79 40.54
N LEU A 118 14.90 -6.02 39.62
CA LEU A 118 13.45 -6.12 39.32
C LEU A 118 13.03 -6.14 37.84
N ASP A 119 13.84 -5.69 36.87
CA ASP A 119 13.51 -5.69 35.43
C ASP A 119 12.21 -4.91 35.04
N VAL A 120 11.60 -4.17 35.99
CA VAL A 120 10.29 -3.50 35.86
C VAL A 120 10.39 -2.02 36.28
N PRO A 121 9.95 -1.06 35.45
CA PRO A 121 10.02 0.36 35.78
C PRO A 121 9.04 0.72 36.90
N LEU A 122 9.55 1.38 37.93
CA LEU A 122 8.78 1.90 39.06
C LEU A 122 8.56 3.42 38.89
N VAL A 123 7.33 3.89 39.15
CA VAL A 123 6.99 5.32 39.14
C VAL A 123 7.05 5.89 40.55
N LEU A 124 7.65 7.07 40.68
CA LEU A 124 7.78 7.81 41.93
C LEU A 124 6.68 8.87 42.04
N PHE A 125 5.93 8.83 43.13
CA PHE A 125 4.94 9.83 43.52
C PHE A 125 5.14 10.21 44.99
N ASP A 126 4.67 11.39 45.40
CA ASP A 126 5.18 12.03 46.63
C ASP A 126 4.92 11.23 47.93
N GLU A 127 3.82 10.49 48.03
CA GLU A 127 3.52 9.60 49.18
C GLU A 127 4.55 8.47 49.33
N VAL A 128 5.16 8.03 48.22
CA VAL A 128 6.24 7.03 48.26
C VAL A 128 7.43 7.57 49.04
N LEU A 129 7.78 8.85 48.89
CA LEU A 129 8.89 9.46 49.62
C LEU A 129 8.67 9.39 51.14
N ASP A 130 7.46 9.71 51.59
CA ASP A 130 7.11 9.65 53.01
C ASP A 130 7.12 8.21 53.55
N HIS A 131 6.48 7.26 52.85
CA HIS A 131 6.53 5.84 53.25
C HIS A 131 7.94 5.26 53.23
N VAL A 132 8.78 5.65 52.27
CA VAL A 132 10.17 5.23 52.14
C VAL A 132 11.00 5.73 53.33
N LEU A 133 10.86 7.00 53.72
CA LEU A 133 11.53 7.55 54.90
C LEU A 133 11.02 6.94 56.22
N ARG A 134 9.71 6.62 56.33
CA ARG A 134 9.17 5.87 57.49
C ARG A 134 9.87 4.51 57.64
N ILE A 135 10.01 3.75 56.55
CA ILE A 135 10.68 2.43 56.56
C ILE A 135 12.16 2.58 56.92
N ASP A 136 12.85 3.55 56.31
CA ASP A 136 14.28 3.82 56.52
C ASP A 136 14.59 4.20 57.98
N ARG A 137 13.77 5.04 58.60
CA ARG A 137 13.82 5.35 60.03
C ARG A 137 13.67 4.09 60.90
N ILE A 138 12.74 3.20 60.55
CA ILE A 138 12.47 1.99 61.34
C ILE A 138 13.60 0.96 61.20
N PHE A 139 14.20 0.80 60.01
CA PHE A 139 15.36 -0.09 59.80
C PHE A 139 16.66 0.38 60.49
N LYS A 140 16.68 1.58 61.09
CA LYS A 140 17.81 2.07 61.89
C LYS A 140 17.63 1.80 63.39
N GLN A 141 16.41 1.50 63.85
CA GLN A 141 16.10 1.28 65.25
C GLN A 141 16.32 -0.19 65.66
N SER A 142 16.95 -0.43 66.82
CA SER A 142 17.05 -1.77 67.41
C SER A 142 15.64 -2.31 67.74
N GLN A 143 15.36 -3.57 67.38
CA GLN A 143 13.98 -4.11 67.33
C GLN A 143 13.01 -3.29 66.46
N GLY A 144 13.51 -2.64 65.41
CA GLY A 144 12.73 -1.94 64.39
C GLY A 144 12.00 -2.91 63.46
N HIS A 145 10.96 -3.56 64.00
CA HIS A 145 10.04 -4.42 63.24
C HIS A 145 8.87 -3.59 62.70
N LEU A 146 8.33 -3.98 61.55
CA LEU A 146 7.46 -3.17 60.70
C LEU A 146 6.20 -3.95 60.31
N LEU A 147 5.05 -3.28 60.40
CA LEU A 147 3.76 -3.80 59.94
C LEU A 147 3.19 -2.86 58.87
N LEU A 148 3.19 -3.32 57.61
CA LEU A 148 2.68 -2.58 56.46
C LEU A 148 1.24 -3.00 56.15
N ILE A 149 0.28 -2.12 56.46
CA ILE A 149 -1.14 -2.35 56.17
C ILE A 149 -1.59 -1.45 55.03
N GLY A 150 -2.02 -2.05 53.93
CA GLY A 150 -2.54 -1.34 52.76
C GLY A 150 -3.03 -2.33 51.70
N VAL A 151 -3.72 -1.86 50.67
CA VAL A 151 -4.27 -2.72 49.61
C VAL A 151 -3.17 -3.52 48.88
N SER A 152 -3.52 -4.62 48.22
CA SER A 152 -2.54 -5.36 47.41
C SER A 152 -2.16 -4.54 46.16
N GLY A 153 -0.92 -4.64 45.71
CA GLY A 153 -0.39 -3.83 44.61
C GLY A 153 0.12 -2.44 44.99
N ALA A 154 -0.13 -1.91 46.20
CA ALA A 154 0.34 -0.60 46.64
C ALA A 154 1.87 -0.48 46.91
N GLY A 155 2.69 -1.40 46.38
CA GLY A 155 4.16 -1.33 46.45
C GLY A 155 4.83 -1.80 47.76
N LYS A 156 4.07 -2.17 48.80
CA LYS A 156 4.56 -2.55 50.16
C LYS A 156 5.89 -3.33 50.16
N THR A 157 5.90 -4.51 49.52
CA THR A 157 7.03 -5.45 49.45
C THR A 157 8.18 -4.94 48.57
N THR A 158 7.88 -4.14 47.55
CA THR A 158 8.88 -3.52 46.66
C THR A 158 9.63 -2.40 47.36
N LEU A 159 8.93 -1.56 48.13
CA LEU A 159 9.51 -0.43 48.84
C LEU A 159 10.33 -0.88 50.06
N SER A 160 9.90 -1.92 50.79
CA SER A 160 10.74 -2.50 51.85
C SER A 160 12.02 -3.13 51.29
N ARG A 161 11.98 -3.74 50.09
CA ARG A 161 13.19 -4.21 49.38
C ARG A 161 14.10 -3.07 48.92
N PHE A 162 13.55 -2.00 48.34
CA PHE A 162 14.32 -0.81 47.94
C PHE A 162 15.06 -0.18 49.13
N VAL A 163 14.38 -0.02 50.26
CA VAL A 163 14.94 0.57 51.48
C VAL A 163 15.91 -0.38 52.20
N ALA A 164 15.79 -1.70 52.00
CA ALA A 164 16.80 -2.66 52.41
C ALA A 164 18.08 -2.52 51.55
N TRP A 165 17.94 -2.54 50.22
CA TRP A 165 19.03 -2.41 49.25
C TRP A 165 19.83 -1.11 49.45
N ILE A 166 19.17 0.05 49.57
CA ILE A 166 19.86 1.35 49.72
C ILE A 166 20.63 1.47 51.05
N ASN A 167 20.23 0.71 52.09
CA ASN A 167 20.91 0.64 53.39
C ASN A 167 21.90 -0.54 53.50
N GLY A 168 22.10 -1.32 52.43
CA GLY A 168 22.98 -2.50 52.43
C GLY A 168 22.49 -3.66 53.31
N LEU A 169 21.18 -3.77 53.54
CA LEU A 169 20.57 -4.85 54.31
C LEU A 169 20.22 -6.01 53.37
N SER A 170 20.56 -7.24 53.77
CA SER A 170 20.15 -8.42 52.99
C SER A 170 18.64 -8.67 53.16
N VAL A 171 17.94 -9.01 52.08
CA VAL A 171 16.52 -9.38 52.13
C VAL A 171 16.40 -10.90 52.20
N PHE A 172 15.54 -11.39 53.09
CA PHE A 172 15.09 -12.78 53.10
C PHE A 172 13.56 -12.82 52.98
N GLN A 173 13.03 -13.54 52.00
CA GLN A 173 11.59 -13.69 51.76
C GLN A 173 11.27 -15.18 51.62
N VAL A 174 10.33 -15.67 52.43
CA VAL A 174 10.00 -17.10 52.51
C VAL A 174 9.37 -17.59 51.19
N LYS A 175 9.95 -18.64 50.59
CA LYS A 175 9.44 -19.29 49.37
C LYS A 175 8.48 -20.43 49.70
N VAL A 176 7.20 -20.10 49.91
CA VAL A 176 6.18 -21.12 50.21
C VAL A 176 5.89 -22.00 49.00
N HIS A 177 6.24 -23.29 49.10
CA HIS A 177 5.81 -24.36 48.18
C HIS A 177 4.69 -25.21 48.81
N ARG A 178 3.93 -25.99 48.02
CA ARG A 178 2.79 -26.80 48.51
C ARG A 178 3.09 -27.73 49.70
N LYS A 179 4.34 -28.18 49.86
CA LYS A 179 4.77 -29.05 50.97
C LYS A 179 5.22 -28.28 52.22
N TYR A 180 5.16 -26.96 52.23
CA TYR A 180 5.82 -26.13 53.24
C TYR A 180 5.18 -26.31 54.62
N THR A 181 5.95 -26.80 55.58
CA THR A 181 5.51 -27.11 56.94
C THR A 181 6.14 -26.16 57.96
N ALA A 182 5.71 -26.30 59.22
CA ALA A 182 6.38 -25.65 60.36
C ALA A 182 7.87 -26.05 60.49
N VAL A 183 8.29 -27.22 60.00
CA VAL A 183 9.69 -27.68 60.09
C VAL A 183 10.57 -26.93 59.08
N ASP A 184 10.10 -26.76 57.85
CA ASP A 184 10.82 -26.02 56.80
C ASP A 184 11.00 -24.53 57.21
N PHE A 185 9.99 -23.95 57.87
CA PHE A 185 10.09 -22.62 58.47
C PHE A 185 11.05 -22.53 59.67
N ASP A 186 11.18 -23.60 60.46
CA ASP A 186 12.17 -23.64 61.52
C ASP A 186 13.60 -23.74 60.96
N ASP A 187 13.82 -24.44 59.85
CA ASP A 187 15.10 -24.46 59.13
C ASP A 187 15.43 -23.05 58.58
N ASP A 188 14.46 -22.37 57.96
CA ASP A 188 14.58 -20.99 57.48
C ASP A 188 14.88 -20.00 58.63
N LEU A 189 14.17 -20.09 59.75
CA LEU A 189 14.43 -19.28 60.94
C LEU A 189 15.83 -19.56 61.50
N ARG A 190 16.25 -20.82 61.61
CA ARG A 190 17.62 -21.16 62.08
C ARG A 190 18.69 -20.59 61.16
N ASN A 191 18.47 -20.58 59.85
CA ASN A 191 19.36 -19.95 58.87
C ASN A 191 19.45 -18.41 59.08
N VAL A 192 18.30 -17.73 59.14
CA VAL A 192 18.21 -16.27 59.36
C VAL A 192 18.82 -15.85 60.71
N LEU A 193 18.59 -16.61 61.77
CA LEU A 193 19.13 -16.34 63.11
C LEU A 193 20.64 -16.62 63.19
N ARG A 194 21.15 -17.71 62.60
CA ARG A 194 22.61 -17.96 62.51
C ARG A 194 23.33 -16.87 61.70
N ARG A 195 22.73 -16.37 60.62
CA ARG A 195 23.29 -15.25 59.82
C ARG A 195 23.31 -13.95 60.63
N SER A 196 22.18 -13.54 61.18
CA SER A 196 22.06 -12.27 61.91
C SER A 196 22.82 -12.24 63.24
N GLY A 197 22.79 -13.34 64.01
CA GLY A 197 23.46 -13.44 65.30
C GLY A 197 24.96 -13.80 65.22
N CYS A 198 25.36 -14.79 64.41
CA CYS A 198 26.74 -15.30 64.41
C CYS A 198 27.66 -14.67 63.34
N LYS A 199 27.10 -14.07 62.29
CA LYS A 199 27.89 -13.36 61.26
C LYS A 199 27.81 -11.84 61.38
N GLY A 200 26.89 -11.30 62.19
CA GLY A 200 26.62 -9.85 62.25
C GLY A 200 25.95 -9.30 60.98
N GLU A 201 25.40 -10.18 60.13
CA GLU A 201 24.75 -9.80 58.89
C GLU A 201 23.41 -9.10 59.19
N LYS A 202 23.17 -7.92 58.61
CA LYS A 202 21.86 -7.25 58.75
C LYS A 202 20.86 -7.85 57.78
N ILE A 203 19.67 -8.21 58.29
CA ILE A 203 18.66 -8.95 57.53
C ILE A 203 17.29 -8.31 57.71
N VAL A 204 16.60 -8.09 56.59
CA VAL A 204 15.17 -7.77 56.53
C VAL A 204 14.42 -9.04 56.16
N PHE A 205 13.78 -9.67 57.14
CA PHE A 205 12.92 -10.83 56.96
C PHE A 205 11.51 -10.36 56.56
N VAL A 206 11.09 -10.67 55.34
CA VAL A 206 9.82 -10.23 54.76
C VAL A 206 8.83 -11.39 54.72
N MET A 207 7.69 -11.21 55.39
CA MET A 207 6.58 -12.17 55.43
C MET A 207 5.31 -11.52 54.90
N ASP A 208 4.91 -11.90 53.68
CA ASP A 208 3.67 -11.45 53.07
C ASP A 208 2.48 -12.29 53.55
N GLU A 209 1.32 -11.66 53.73
CA GLU A 209 0.08 -12.32 54.19
C GLU A 209 -0.31 -13.59 53.41
N SER A 210 -0.06 -13.63 52.09
CA SER A 210 -0.32 -14.79 51.24
C SER A 210 0.50 -16.04 51.59
N ASN A 211 1.52 -15.89 52.42
CA ASN A 211 2.45 -16.94 52.85
C ASN A 211 2.15 -17.42 54.28
N VAL A 212 1.22 -16.79 55.00
CA VAL A 212 0.82 -17.15 56.37
C VAL A 212 -0.27 -18.23 56.32
N LEU A 213 0.15 -19.50 56.18
CA LEU A 213 -0.77 -20.64 56.06
C LEU A 213 -1.40 -21.05 57.40
N ASP A 214 -0.59 -21.25 58.44
CA ASP A 214 -1.01 -21.75 59.76
C ASP A 214 -0.81 -20.72 60.90
N SER A 215 -1.57 -20.88 61.99
CA SER A 215 -1.43 -20.07 63.21
C SER A 215 -0.11 -20.28 63.95
N SER A 216 0.51 -21.46 63.82
CA SER A 216 1.78 -21.83 64.45
C SER A 216 2.95 -20.94 64.01
N PHE A 217 2.94 -20.46 62.76
CA PHE A 217 3.94 -19.50 62.27
C PHE A 217 3.84 -18.17 63.03
N LEU A 218 2.62 -17.68 63.28
CA LEU A 218 2.41 -16.42 64.03
C LEU A 218 2.81 -16.55 65.50
N GLU A 219 2.60 -17.71 66.13
CA GLU A 219 3.06 -17.97 67.50
C GLU A 219 4.59 -17.90 67.62
N ARG A 220 5.33 -18.55 66.71
CA ARG A 220 6.80 -18.46 66.63
C ARG A 220 7.27 -17.03 66.36
N MET A 221 6.58 -16.29 65.49
CA MET A 221 6.92 -14.87 65.26
C MET A 221 6.63 -13.99 66.48
N ASN A 222 5.57 -14.27 67.26
CA ASN A 222 5.26 -13.51 68.48
C ASN A 222 6.36 -13.67 69.55
N THR A 223 6.95 -14.85 69.71
CA THR A 223 8.08 -15.06 70.65
C THR A 223 9.35 -14.39 70.13
N LEU A 224 9.66 -14.52 68.84
CA LEU A 224 10.79 -13.84 68.19
C LEU A 224 10.74 -12.31 68.34
N LEU A 225 9.58 -11.70 68.09
CA LEU A 225 9.36 -10.24 68.28
C LEU A 225 9.44 -9.82 69.75
N ALA A 226 9.11 -10.72 70.68
CA ALA A 226 9.15 -10.43 72.12
C ALA A 226 10.57 -10.47 72.69
N ASN A 227 11.33 -11.52 72.38
CA ASN A 227 12.56 -11.88 73.09
C ASN A 227 13.83 -11.83 72.20
N GLY A 228 13.70 -11.86 70.87
CA GLY A 228 14.82 -12.06 69.95
C GLY A 228 15.19 -13.54 69.74
N GLU A 229 14.34 -14.47 70.17
CA GLU A 229 14.53 -15.93 70.09
C GLU A 229 13.19 -16.66 69.95
N VAL A 230 13.24 -17.93 69.55
CA VAL A 230 12.09 -18.85 69.55
C VAL A 230 12.45 -20.05 70.44
N PRO A 231 11.70 -20.32 71.53
CA PRO A 231 11.95 -21.48 72.39
C PRO A 231 11.87 -22.80 71.63
N GLY A 232 12.76 -23.75 71.96
CA GLY A 232 12.83 -25.07 71.31
C GLY A 232 13.34 -25.06 69.86
N LEU A 233 13.80 -23.92 69.34
CA LEU A 233 14.31 -23.84 67.96
C LEU A 233 15.74 -24.37 67.80
N PHE A 234 16.58 -24.26 68.84
CA PHE A 234 17.97 -24.75 68.84
C PHE A 234 18.16 -25.74 70.00
N GLU A 235 18.10 -27.04 69.69
CA GLU A 235 18.30 -28.12 70.66
C GLU A 235 19.41 -29.08 70.23
N GLY A 236 19.96 -29.84 71.19
CA GLY A 236 20.99 -30.86 70.93
C GLY A 236 22.19 -30.35 70.13
N ASP A 237 22.53 -31.05 69.06
CA ASP A 237 23.68 -30.77 68.19
C ASP A 237 23.58 -29.41 67.47
N GLU A 238 22.36 -28.87 67.29
CA GLU A 238 22.18 -27.55 66.68
C GLU A 238 22.57 -26.41 67.63
N TYR A 239 22.41 -26.62 68.95
CA TYR A 239 22.81 -25.67 69.98
C TYR A 239 24.33 -25.67 70.18
N THR A 240 24.98 -26.84 70.20
CA THR A 240 26.45 -26.92 70.31
C THR A 240 27.14 -26.31 69.08
N THR A 241 26.57 -26.54 67.89
CA THR A 241 26.97 -25.87 66.65
C THR A 241 26.78 -24.35 66.74
N LEU A 242 25.64 -23.88 67.27
CA LEU A 242 25.37 -22.46 67.46
C LEU A 242 26.37 -21.80 68.41
N MET A 243 26.66 -22.40 69.57
CA MET A 243 27.60 -21.87 70.57
C MET A 243 29.02 -21.76 70.02
N THR A 244 29.44 -22.73 69.19
CA THR A 244 30.74 -22.66 68.49
C THR A 244 30.80 -21.43 67.57
N GLN A 245 29.77 -21.24 66.74
CA GLN A 245 29.65 -20.08 65.83
C GLN A 245 29.52 -18.74 66.57
N CYS A 246 28.88 -18.72 67.75
CA CYS A 246 28.80 -17.54 68.62
C CYS A 246 30.15 -17.18 69.24
N LYS A 247 30.97 -18.18 69.58
CA LYS A 247 32.33 -17.95 70.08
C LYS A 247 33.26 -17.41 69.00
N GLU A 248 33.17 -17.96 67.78
CA GLU A 248 33.84 -17.39 66.61
C GLU A 248 33.33 -15.98 66.25
N GLY A 249 32.05 -15.67 66.51
CA GLY A 249 31.44 -14.36 66.27
C GLY A 249 31.89 -13.29 67.26
N SER A 250 31.79 -13.58 68.55
CA SER A 250 32.24 -12.68 69.63
C SER A 250 33.75 -12.40 69.54
N GLN A 251 34.57 -13.41 69.26
CA GLN A 251 36.01 -13.22 69.03
C GLN A 251 36.30 -12.30 67.82
N ARG A 252 35.47 -12.30 66.78
CA ARG A 252 35.58 -11.38 65.63
C ARG A 252 35.17 -9.93 65.96
N GLU A 253 34.29 -9.72 66.94
CA GLU A 253 34.04 -8.39 67.54
C GLU A 253 35.09 -8.00 68.61
N GLY A 254 36.08 -8.86 68.90
CA GLY A 254 37.10 -8.64 69.93
C GLY A 254 36.64 -8.93 71.36
N LEU A 255 35.48 -9.56 71.54
CA LEU A 255 34.91 -9.92 72.83
C LEU A 255 35.33 -11.34 73.23
N MET A 256 35.95 -11.49 74.40
CA MET A 256 36.25 -12.79 74.99
C MET A 256 35.10 -13.21 75.90
N LEU A 257 34.21 -14.06 75.38
CA LEU A 257 33.08 -14.65 76.11
C LEU A 257 33.31 -16.17 76.22
N ASP A 258 33.30 -16.69 77.45
CA ASP A 258 33.58 -18.10 77.74
C ASP A 258 32.36 -18.86 78.31
N SER A 259 31.39 -18.18 78.93
CA SER A 259 30.15 -18.81 79.39
C SER A 259 29.14 -18.99 78.24
N ALA A 260 28.46 -20.13 78.20
CA ALA A 260 27.39 -20.39 77.24
C ALA A 260 26.20 -19.41 77.42
N GLU A 261 25.88 -19.02 78.66
CA GLU A 261 24.84 -18.02 78.93
C GLU A 261 25.21 -16.64 78.38
N GLU A 262 26.48 -16.25 78.49
CA GLU A 262 26.98 -14.96 77.98
C GLU A 262 27.04 -14.95 76.46
N LEU A 263 27.49 -16.05 75.84
CA LEU A 263 27.47 -16.25 74.39
C LEU A 263 26.04 -16.21 73.82
N TYR A 264 25.08 -16.87 74.47
CA TYR A 264 23.67 -16.87 74.06
C TYR A 264 23.00 -15.50 74.29
N LYS A 265 23.37 -14.77 75.34
CA LYS A 265 22.93 -13.40 75.61
C LYS A 265 23.52 -12.38 74.62
N TRP A 266 24.78 -12.56 74.20
CA TRP A 266 25.38 -11.79 73.10
C TRP A 266 24.69 -12.10 71.77
N PHE A 267 24.43 -13.38 71.48
CA PHE A 267 23.72 -13.82 70.27
C PHE A 267 22.32 -13.21 70.15
N THR A 268 21.51 -13.28 71.21
CA THR A 268 20.16 -12.66 71.22
C THR A 268 20.23 -11.13 71.09
N GLN A 269 21.22 -10.46 71.69
CA GLN A 269 21.46 -9.03 71.46
C GLN A 269 21.86 -8.70 70.01
N GLN A 270 22.67 -9.55 69.36
CA GLN A 270 23.01 -9.41 67.94
C GLN A 270 21.78 -9.58 67.06
N VAL A 271 20.95 -10.59 67.29
CA VAL A 271 19.66 -10.75 66.60
C VAL A 271 18.78 -9.51 66.77
N MET A 272 18.60 -9.02 68.01
CA MET A 272 17.83 -7.79 68.30
C MET A 272 18.40 -6.51 67.64
N ARG A 273 19.69 -6.48 67.29
CA ARG A 273 20.37 -5.37 66.60
C ARG A 273 20.32 -5.48 65.08
N ASN A 274 20.37 -6.69 64.53
CA ASN A 274 20.65 -6.95 63.12
C ASN A 274 19.44 -7.50 62.34
N LEU A 275 18.42 -8.05 63.02
CA LEU A 275 17.22 -8.62 62.41
C LEU A 275 16.03 -7.65 62.45
N HIS A 276 15.59 -7.23 61.27
CA HIS A 276 14.34 -6.52 61.06
C HIS A 276 13.31 -7.47 60.47
N VAL A 277 12.05 -7.32 60.88
CA VAL A 277 10.93 -8.16 60.41
C VAL A 277 9.89 -7.25 59.78
N VAL A 278 9.42 -7.59 58.58
CA VAL A 278 8.40 -6.84 57.84
C VAL A 278 7.23 -7.77 57.55
N PHE A 279 6.09 -7.48 58.17
CA PHE A 279 4.81 -8.10 57.80
C PHE A 279 4.10 -7.23 56.78
N THR A 280 3.58 -7.81 55.71
CA THR A 280 2.66 -7.11 54.80
C THR A 280 1.25 -7.70 54.93
N MET A 281 0.26 -6.85 55.14
CA MET A 281 -1.14 -7.22 55.34
C MET A 281 -2.10 -6.33 54.54
N ASN A 282 -3.30 -6.84 54.30
CA ASN A 282 -4.39 -6.15 53.61
C ASN A 282 -5.45 -5.63 54.61
N PRO A 283 -5.93 -4.38 54.49
CA PRO A 283 -6.98 -3.85 55.37
C PRO A 283 -8.37 -4.44 55.09
N SER A 284 -8.62 -4.99 53.90
CA SER A 284 -9.95 -5.42 53.47
C SER A 284 -10.32 -6.85 53.87
N SER A 285 -9.42 -7.62 54.49
CA SER A 285 -9.76 -8.93 55.06
C SER A 285 -10.40 -8.77 56.44
N GLU A 286 -11.59 -9.34 56.67
CA GLU A 286 -12.24 -9.33 58.00
C GLU A 286 -11.31 -9.83 59.11
N GLY A 287 -10.53 -10.88 58.79
CA GLY A 287 -9.53 -11.49 59.65
C GLY A 287 -8.39 -10.59 60.14
N LEU A 288 -8.29 -9.32 59.71
CA LEU A 288 -7.41 -8.35 60.36
C LEU A 288 -7.82 -8.11 61.83
N LYS A 289 -9.13 -8.11 62.12
CA LYS A 289 -9.66 -7.99 63.49
C LYS A 289 -9.34 -9.25 64.32
N ASP A 290 -9.58 -10.42 63.72
CA ASP A 290 -9.38 -11.71 64.40
C ASP A 290 -7.90 -12.00 64.67
N ARG A 291 -7.02 -11.64 63.73
CA ARG A 291 -5.55 -11.72 63.92
C ARG A 291 -5.05 -10.71 64.94
N ALA A 292 -5.66 -9.52 65.05
CA ALA A 292 -5.33 -8.58 66.12
C ALA A 292 -5.73 -9.10 67.51
N ALA A 293 -6.85 -9.84 67.62
CA ALA A 293 -7.23 -10.53 68.85
C ALA A 293 -6.34 -11.76 69.15
N THR A 294 -6.02 -12.55 68.13
CA THR A 294 -5.20 -13.78 68.25
C THR A 294 -3.70 -13.50 68.46
N SER A 295 -3.20 -12.35 68.01
CA SER A 295 -1.77 -11.98 68.15
C SER A 295 -1.57 -10.49 68.50
N PRO A 296 -1.92 -10.07 69.74
CA PRO A 296 -1.73 -8.69 70.17
C PRO A 296 -0.25 -8.26 70.19
N ALA A 297 0.70 -9.19 70.32
CA ALA A 297 2.12 -8.89 70.32
C ALA A 297 2.59 -8.26 68.99
N LEU A 298 2.10 -8.75 67.85
CA LEU A 298 2.42 -8.21 66.52
C LEU A 298 2.13 -6.70 66.40
N PHE A 299 0.95 -6.27 66.84
CA PHE A 299 0.53 -4.86 66.84
C PHE A 299 1.21 -4.00 67.92
N ASN A 300 1.61 -4.59 69.05
CA ASN A 300 2.31 -3.90 70.14
C ASN A 300 3.84 -3.84 69.97
N ARG A 301 4.43 -4.68 69.12
CA ARG A 301 5.89 -4.87 68.96
C ARG A 301 6.42 -4.29 67.65
N CYS A 302 5.68 -4.43 66.55
CA CYS A 302 6.01 -3.71 65.33
C CYS A 302 5.70 -2.20 65.47
N VAL A 303 6.19 -1.41 64.53
CA VAL A 303 5.67 -0.08 64.21
C VAL A 303 4.72 -0.25 63.02
N LEU A 304 3.49 0.27 63.14
CA LEU A 304 2.49 0.21 62.09
C LEU A 304 2.69 1.41 61.15
N ASN A 305 2.78 1.14 59.85
CA ASN A 305 2.79 2.17 58.80
C ASN A 305 1.59 1.90 57.87
N TRP A 306 0.55 2.73 57.99
CA TRP A 306 -0.65 2.61 57.19
C TRP A 306 -0.44 3.18 55.78
N PHE A 307 -0.35 2.28 54.80
CA PHE A 307 -0.30 2.58 53.36
C PHE A 307 -1.69 2.87 52.77
N GLY A 308 -2.76 2.30 53.33
CA GLY A 308 -4.12 2.50 52.83
C GLY A 308 -4.31 2.09 51.37
N ASP A 309 -4.91 2.98 50.59
CA ASP A 309 -5.05 2.94 49.13
C ASP A 309 -4.50 4.27 48.57
N TRP A 310 -4.17 4.33 47.27
CA TRP A 310 -3.55 5.52 46.68
C TRP A 310 -4.51 6.73 46.65
N SER A 311 -4.00 7.91 47.02
CA SER A 311 -4.79 9.14 46.93
C SER A 311 -5.06 9.59 45.49
N THR A 312 -5.92 10.59 45.35
CA THR A 312 -6.23 11.21 44.05
C THR A 312 -4.98 11.86 43.42
N GLY A 313 -4.07 12.40 44.24
CA GLY A 313 -2.78 12.93 43.78
C GLY A 313 -1.81 11.85 43.34
N ALA A 314 -1.71 10.75 44.07
CA ALA A 314 -0.90 9.59 43.67
C ALA A 314 -1.40 8.98 42.33
N LEU A 315 -2.71 8.76 42.22
CA LEU A 315 -3.35 8.30 40.97
C LEU A 315 -3.07 9.27 39.81
N TYR A 316 -3.18 10.59 40.03
CA TYR A 316 -2.90 11.61 39.02
C TYR A 316 -1.43 11.59 38.56
N GLN A 317 -0.47 11.61 39.49
CA GLN A 317 0.97 11.59 39.16
C GLN A 317 1.37 10.31 38.41
N VAL A 318 0.85 9.15 38.84
CA VAL A 318 1.10 7.87 38.17
C VAL A 318 0.47 7.83 36.77
N GLY A 319 -0.76 8.33 36.62
CA GLY A 319 -1.43 8.43 35.32
C GLY A 319 -0.73 9.38 34.34
N TYR A 320 -0.15 10.47 34.85
CA TYR A 320 0.66 11.40 34.05
C TYR A 320 1.95 10.73 33.56
N GLU A 321 2.75 10.16 34.46
CA GLU A 321 4.06 9.58 34.11
C GLU A 321 3.94 8.41 33.11
N PHE A 322 2.97 7.51 33.30
CA PHE A 322 2.75 6.41 32.35
C PHE A 322 2.21 6.88 30.99
N THR A 323 1.57 8.05 30.89
CA THR A 323 1.11 8.60 29.61
C THR A 323 2.07 9.58 28.95
N ASN A 324 3.18 9.97 29.58
CA ASN A 324 4.22 10.81 28.96
C ASN A 324 4.76 10.28 27.62
N ARG A 325 4.70 8.95 27.40
CA ARG A 325 5.08 8.29 26.12
C ARG A 325 3.97 8.28 25.07
N VAL A 326 2.76 8.74 25.41
CA VAL A 326 1.61 8.84 24.51
C VAL A 326 1.44 10.29 24.07
N ASP A 327 1.20 10.46 22.78
CA ASP A 327 0.94 11.75 22.14
C ASP A 327 -0.50 12.22 22.46
N LEU A 328 -0.65 12.91 23.59
CA LEU A 328 -1.92 13.41 24.12
C LEU A 328 -2.01 14.94 24.17
N ASP A 329 -0.99 15.66 23.72
CA ASP A 329 -0.99 17.13 23.75
C ASP A 329 -1.61 17.67 22.46
N ARG A 330 -2.55 18.61 22.60
CA ARG A 330 -3.27 19.22 21.48
C ARG A 330 -3.31 20.73 21.66
N SER A 331 -2.83 21.47 20.66
CA SER A 331 -2.92 22.93 20.56
C SER A 331 -4.37 23.42 20.56
N ASP A 332 -5.26 22.63 19.97
CA ASP A 332 -6.61 23.05 19.60
C ASP A 332 -7.65 22.82 20.72
N TYR A 333 -7.20 22.31 21.88
CA TYR A 333 -8.07 22.03 23.01
C TYR A 333 -8.33 23.29 23.86
N MET A 334 -9.60 23.68 23.93
CA MET A 334 -10.10 24.70 24.85
C MET A 334 -10.78 24.01 26.03
N ALA A 335 -10.23 24.16 27.24
CA ALA A 335 -10.85 23.65 28.45
C ALA A 335 -12.15 24.44 28.78
N PRO A 336 -13.25 23.77 29.16
CA PRO A 336 -14.48 24.44 29.55
C PRO A 336 -14.33 25.23 30.86
N ASP A 337 -15.12 26.31 31.01
CA ASP A 337 -15.13 27.20 32.19
C ASP A 337 -15.30 26.46 33.54
N MET A 338 -15.98 25.31 33.52
CA MET A 338 -16.13 24.40 34.64
C MET A 338 -15.80 22.95 34.22
N VAL A 339 -14.52 22.60 34.28
CA VAL A 339 -14.05 21.20 34.16
C VAL A 339 -14.50 20.39 35.39
N PRO A 340 -15.04 19.16 35.24
CA PRO A 340 -15.34 18.28 36.36
C PRO A 340 -14.05 17.76 37.03
N LEU A 341 -13.74 18.27 38.21
CA LEU A 341 -12.53 17.94 38.97
C LEU A 341 -12.66 16.58 39.68
N ALA A 342 -11.74 15.66 39.39
CA ALA A 342 -11.51 14.42 40.15
C ALA A 342 -10.18 14.48 40.94
N TYR A 343 -9.22 15.28 40.46
CA TYR A 343 -8.06 15.73 41.23
C TYR A 343 -8.28 17.21 41.67
N PRO A 344 -8.18 17.57 42.97
CA PRO A 344 -8.49 18.92 43.44
C PRO A 344 -7.55 20.01 42.88
N ASP A 345 -6.25 19.75 42.85
CA ASP A 345 -5.21 20.77 42.57
C ASP A 345 -4.87 20.84 41.06
N LEU A 346 -5.82 20.48 40.20
CA LEU A 346 -5.64 20.50 38.75
C LEU A 346 -5.30 21.92 38.26
N PRO A 347 -4.19 22.13 37.50
CA PRO A 347 -3.85 23.42 36.93
C PRO A 347 -4.97 24.00 36.06
N ARG A 348 -5.11 25.33 36.05
CA ARG A 348 -6.17 26.04 35.31
C ARG A 348 -5.57 27.14 34.42
N PRO A 349 -5.87 27.16 33.10
CA PRO A 349 -6.59 26.12 32.35
C PRO A 349 -5.77 24.82 32.24
N PRO A 350 -6.40 23.62 32.33
CA PRO A 350 -5.70 22.36 32.13
C PRO A 350 -5.40 22.10 30.64
N SER A 351 -4.29 21.45 30.34
CA SER A 351 -4.02 20.93 28.99
C SER A 351 -4.87 19.68 28.68
N HIS A 352 -5.00 19.32 27.40
CA HIS A 352 -5.74 18.12 26.98
C HIS A 352 -5.22 16.85 27.67
N ARG A 353 -3.90 16.68 27.79
CA ARG A 353 -3.25 15.61 28.57
C ARG A 353 -3.70 15.61 30.03
N GLN A 354 -3.69 16.77 30.69
CA GLN A 354 -4.10 16.89 32.09
C GLN A 354 -5.59 16.60 32.29
N ALA A 355 -6.45 16.98 31.33
CA ALA A 355 -7.87 16.63 31.32
C ALA A 355 -8.09 15.11 31.15
N CYS A 356 -7.36 14.45 30.24
CA CYS A 356 -7.40 12.99 30.10
C CYS A 356 -6.94 12.26 31.37
N VAL A 357 -5.86 12.73 32.03
CA VAL A 357 -5.39 12.14 33.30
C VAL A 357 -6.39 12.34 34.44
N ASN A 358 -7.01 13.52 34.55
CA ASN A 358 -8.13 13.75 35.48
C ASN A 358 -9.30 12.78 35.21
N ALA A 359 -9.62 12.52 33.94
CA ALA A 359 -10.64 11.54 33.58
C ALA A 359 -10.26 10.09 33.94
N PHE A 360 -8.97 9.70 33.89
CA PHE A 360 -8.54 8.39 34.40
C PHE A 360 -8.80 8.27 35.92
N VAL A 361 -8.46 9.30 36.69
CA VAL A 361 -8.71 9.34 38.15
C VAL A 361 -10.21 9.26 38.44
N TYR A 362 -11.05 9.98 37.68
CA TYR A 362 -12.50 9.89 37.76
C TYR A 362 -13.01 8.46 37.52
N VAL A 363 -12.59 7.81 36.42
CA VAL A 363 -12.96 6.42 36.10
C VAL A 363 -12.68 5.50 37.29
N HIS A 364 -11.50 5.60 37.90
CA HIS A 364 -11.16 4.78 39.08
C HIS A 364 -12.10 5.08 40.26
N GLN A 365 -12.28 6.35 40.63
CA GLN A 365 -13.17 6.77 41.73
C GLN A 365 -14.61 6.29 41.55
N THR A 366 -15.18 6.33 40.32
CA THR A 366 -16.57 5.89 40.09
C THR A 366 -16.80 4.43 40.47
N LEU A 367 -15.77 3.58 40.43
CA LEU A 367 -15.86 2.17 40.78
C LEU A 367 -15.92 1.95 42.30
N HIS A 368 -15.18 2.74 43.09
CA HIS A 368 -15.33 2.73 44.55
C HIS A 368 -16.74 3.17 44.94
N GLN A 369 -17.30 4.19 44.26
CA GLN A 369 -18.70 4.58 44.43
C GLN A 369 -19.68 3.49 44.00
N ALA A 370 -19.42 2.78 42.91
CA ALA A 370 -20.27 1.69 42.42
C ALA A 370 -20.27 0.49 43.39
N ASN A 371 -19.10 0.07 43.88
CA ASN A 371 -18.97 -0.94 44.92
C ASN A 371 -19.69 -0.54 46.21
N ALA A 372 -19.56 0.71 46.66
CA ALA A 372 -20.28 1.21 47.82
C ALA A 372 -21.82 1.22 47.64
N ARG A 373 -22.31 1.33 46.39
CA ARG A 373 -23.73 1.19 46.04
C ARG A 373 -24.16 -0.28 45.96
N LEU A 374 -23.28 -1.19 45.53
CA LEU A 374 -23.51 -2.65 45.49
C LEU A 374 -23.58 -3.27 46.89
N ALA A 375 -22.61 -2.96 47.76
CA ALA A 375 -22.59 -3.40 49.15
C ALA A 375 -23.88 -2.99 49.89
N LYS A 376 -24.33 -1.74 49.72
CA LYS A 376 -25.60 -1.23 50.28
C LYS A 376 -26.86 -1.91 49.74
N ARG A 377 -26.76 -2.69 48.65
CA ARG A 377 -27.82 -3.50 48.05
C ARG A 377 -27.68 -4.99 48.36
N GLY A 378 -26.67 -5.40 49.14
CA GLY A 378 -26.37 -6.82 49.40
C GLY A 378 -25.79 -7.57 48.19
N GLY A 379 -25.44 -6.87 47.11
CA GLY A 379 -24.75 -7.44 45.96
C GLY A 379 -23.25 -7.55 46.23
N ALA A 380 -22.60 -8.58 45.67
CA ALA A 380 -21.16 -8.78 45.86
C ALA A 380 -20.33 -7.64 45.26
N THR A 381 -19.14 -7.42 45.81
CA THR A 381 -18.23 -6.36 45.38
C THR A 381 -16.87 -6.92 44.97
N MET A 382 -16.15 -6.21 44.11
CA MET A 382 -14.78 -6.54 43.73
C MET A 382 -13.82 -5.63 44.48
N THR A 383 -12.86 -6.18 45.23
CA THR A 383 -11.85 -5.33 45.88
C THR A 383 -10.97 -4.63 44.84
N LEU A 384 -11.17 -3.33 44.69
CA LEU A 384 -10.35 -2.47 43.84
C LEU A 384 -8.96 -2.32 44.44
N THR A 385 -7.97 -2.13 43.57
CA THR A 385 -6.57 -1.94 43.94
C THR A 385 -5.82 -1.12 42.88
N PRO A 386 -4.70 -0.44 43.22
CA PRO A 386 -3.84 0.26 42.28
C PRO A 386 -3.36 -0.57 41.09
N ARG A 387 -3.21 -1.89 41.27
CA ARG A 387 -2.89 -2.82 40.16
C ARG A 387 -3.94 -2.79 39.05
N HIS A 388 -5.22 -2.56 39.35
CA HIS A 388 -6.25 -2.38 38.33
C HIS A 388 -6.15 -1.00 37.62
N TYR A 389 -5.65 0.03 38.30
CA TYR A 389 -5.41 1.35 37.70
C TYR A 389 -4.20 1.31 36.74
N LEU A 390 -3.11 0.65 37.15
CA LEU A 390 -1.98 0.36 36.28
C LEU A 390 -2.39 -0.49 35.06
N ASP A 391 -3.24 -1.51 35.28
CA ASP A 391 -3.76 -2.35 34.20
C ASP A 391 -4.60 -1.54 33.20
N PHE A 392 -5.51 -0.69 33.69
CA PHE A 392 -6.28 0.27 32.90
C PHE A 392 -5.39 1.20 32.06
N ILE A 393 -4.36 1.83 32.66
CA ILE A 393 -3.44 2.68 31.91
C ILE A 393 -2.64 1.86 30.86
N SER A 394 -2.19 0.65 31.19
CA SER A 394 -1.48 -0.19 30.23
C SER A 394 -2.38 -0.67 29.08
N HIS A 395 -3.67 -0.91 29.33
CA HIS A 395 -4.69 -1.09 28.29
C HIS A 395 -4.89 0.17 27.45
N TYR A 396 -4.92 1.35 28.05
CA TYR A 396 -5.03 2.64 27.34
C TYR A 396 -3.84 2.84 26.39
N VAL A 397 -2.61 2.81 26.92
CA VAL A 397 -1.37 3.02 26.14
C VAL A 397 -1.26 2.01 24.99
N LYS A 398 -1.55 0.74 25.26
CA LYS A 398 -1.50 -0.33 24.24
C LYS A 398 -2.55 -0.13 23.15
N LEU A 399 -3.82 0.09 23.52
CA LEU A 399 -4.91 0.25 22.55
C LEU A 399 -4.81 1.58 21.78
N TYR A 400 -4.29 2.65 22.39
CA TYR A 400 -4.02 3.91 21.71
C TYR A 400 -2.98 3.72 20.61
N ASN A 401 -1.85 3.09 20.93
CA ASN A 401 -0.78 2.85 19.96
C ASN A 401 -1.20 1.85 18.87
N GLU A 402 -1.96 0.81 19.22
CA GLU A 402 -2.58 -0.13 18.26
C GLU A 402 -3.50 0.63 17.29
N LYS A 403 -4.49 1.38 17.79
CA LYS A 403 -5.46 2.09 16.96
C LYS A 403 -4.90 3.30 16.22
N ARG A 404 -3.85 3.93 16.73
CA ARG A 404 -3.10 4.96 16.01
C ARG A 404 -2.34 4.33 14.83
N SER A 405 -1.62 3.23 15.06
CA SER A 405 -0.89 2.53 13.99
C SER A 405 -1.83 1.99 12.91
N ASP A 406 -2.96 1.37 13.30
CA ASP A 406 -4.01 0.91 12.37
C ASP A 406 -4.46 2.04 11.42
N LEU A 407 -4.64 3.27 11.95
CA LEU A 407 -5.11 4.44 11.21
C LEU A 407 -4.01 5.12 10.39
N GLU A 408 -2.78 5.24 10.92
CA GLU A 408 -1.64 5.81 10.21
C GLU A 408 -1.24 4.93 9.01
N GLU A 409 -1.29 3.60 9.15
CA GLU A 409 -1.07 2.65 8.06
C GLU A 409 -2.16 2.76 6.98
N GLN A 410 -3.44 2.74 7.36
CA GLN A 410 -4.56 2.90 6.43
C GLN A 410 -4.52 4.25 5.69
N GLN A 411 -4.21 5.33 6.41
CA GLN A 411 -4.07 6.66 5.81
C GLN A 411 -2.87 6.74 4.85
N LEU A 412 -1.74 6.12 5.19
CA LEU A 412 -0.57 6.06 4.31
C LEU A 412 -0.85 5.27 3.04
N HIS A 413 -1.44 4.08 3.14
CA HIS A 413 -1.81 3.26 1.99
C HIS A 413 -2.76 4.00 1.04
N LEU A 414 -3.80 4.64 1.58
CA LEU A 414 -4.77 5.40 0.81
C LEU A 414 -4.15 6.66 0.17
N ASN A 415 -3.30 7.39 0.89
CA ASN A 415 -2.62 8.57 0.36
C ASN A 415 -1.65 8.21 -0.79
N VAL A 416 -0.93 7.08 -0.69
CA VAL A 416 -0.08 6.58 -1.79
C VAL A 416 -0.95 6.16 -2.99
N GLY A 417 -2.10 5.51 -2.75
CA GLY A 417 -3.08 5.22 -3.81
C GLY A 417 -3.57 6.47 -4.54
N LEU A 418 -3.96 7.51 -3.79
CA LEU A 418 -4.35 8.81 -4.34
C LEU A 418 -3.21 9.50 -5.12
N GLN A 419 -1.96 9.38 -4.64
CA GLN A 419 -0.80 9.86 -5.39
C GLN A 419 -0.63 9.11 -6.70
N LYS A 420 -0.75 7.77 -6.71
CA LYS A 420 -0.66 6.95 -7.93
C LYS A 420 -1.76 7.26 -8.94
N ILE A 421 -2.97 7.57 -8.49
CA ILE A 421 -4.05 8.05 -9.37
C ILE A 421 -3.67 9.40 -10.00
N ARG A 422 -3.15 10.37 -9.23
CA ARG A 422 -2.72 11.67 -9.75
C ARG A 422 -1.57 11.53 -10.77
N GLU A 423 -0.53 10.77 -10.43
CA GLU A 423 0.57 10.42 -11.35
C GLU A 423 0.07 9.75 -12.65
N THR A 424 -1.07 9.03 -12.61
CA THR A 424 -1.69 8.42 -13.79
C THR A 424 -2.48 9.43 -14.62
N VAL A 425 -3.19 10.37 -14.00
CA VAL A 425 -3.88 11.47 -14.70
C VAL A 425 -2.86 12.32 -15.49
N ASP A 426 -1.77 12.74 -14.84
CA ASP A 426 -0.72 13.56 -15.46
C ASP A 426 -0.12 12.86 -16.71
N GLN A 427 0.13 11.55 -16.62
CA GLN A 427 0.62 10.73 -17.75
C GLN A 427 -0.41 10.60 -18.89
N VAL A 428 -1.70 10.59 -18.58
CA VAL A 428 -2.77 10.52 -19.60
C VAL A 428 -2.95 11.86 -20.30
N GLU A 429 -2.76 12.99 -19.62
CA GLU A 429 -2.71 14.31 -20.25
C GLU A 429 -1.49 14.45 -21.18
N GLU A 430 -0.31 14.00 -20.76
CA GLU A 430 0.89 13.92 -21.63
C GLU A 430 0.63 13.08 -22.89
N LEU A 431 0.03 11.89 -22.72
CA LEU A 431 -0.30 11.01 -23.85
C LEU A 431 -1.32 11.65 -24.81
N GLN A 432 -2.35 12.32 -24.30
CA GLN A 432 -3.32 13.05 -25.14
C GLN A 432 -2.68 14.20 -25.92
N ALA A 433 -1.79 14.97 -25.28
CA ALA A 433 -1.00 15.99 -25.98
C ALA A 433 -0.16 15.37 -27.10
N SER A 434 0.55 14.26 -26.83
CA SER A 434 1.38 13.57 -27.84
C SER A 434 0.56 13.02 -29.02
N LEU A 435 -0.65 12.51 -28.77
CA LEU A 435 -1.57 12.03 -29.81
C LEU A 435 -2.02 13.18 -30.72
N SER A 436 -2.33 14.34 -30.15
CA SER A 436 -2.72 15.53 -30.94
C SER A 436 -1.60 15.97 -31.90
N ILE A 437 -0.34 15.91 -31.47
CA ILE A 437 0.84 16.23 -32.28
C ILE A 437 1.00 15.22 -33.42
N LYS A 438 1.04 13.91 -33.11
CA LYS A 438 1.16 12.85 -34.14
C LYS A 438 0.01 12.86 -35.15
N LYS A 439 -1.20 13.26 -34.74
CA LYS A 439 -2.35 13.42 -35.65
C LYS A 439 -2.13 14.56 -36.65
N ASN A 440 -1.67 15.71 -36.17
CA ASN A 440 -1.34 16.85 -37.04
C ASN A 440 -0.21 16.52 -38.02
N GLU A 441 0.83 15.80 -37.57
CA GLU A 441 1.92 15.30 -38.43
C GLU A 441 1.41 14.33 -39.51
N LEU A 442 0.52 13.41 -39.14
CA LEU A 442 -0.10 12.46 -40.06
C LEU A 442 -0.94 13.17 -41.15
N GLU A 443 -1.71 14.20 -40.77
CA GLU A 443 -2.48 14.99 -41.74
C GLU A 443 -1.56 15.76 -42.70
N GLN A 444 -0.46 16.35 -42.21
CA GLN A 444 0.55 17.01 -43.06
C GLN A 444 1.24 16.03 -44.02
N LYS A 445 1.70 14.87 -43.54
CA LYS A 445 2.34 13.83 -44.39
C LYS A 445 1.37 13.31 -45.46
N ASN A 446 0.10 13.07 -45.11
CA ASN A 446 -0.93 12.68 -46.08
C ASN A 446 -1.24 13.79 -47.09
N ALA A 447 -1.25 15.06 -46.69
CA ALA A 447 -1.44 16.19 -47.62
C ALA A 447 -0.29 16.26 -48.64
N LEU A 448 0.96 16.12 -48.20
CA LEU A 448 2.16 16.09 -49.04
C LEU A 448 2.15 14.89 -50.01
N ALA A 449 1.81 13.69 -49.53
CA ALA A 449 1.69 12.49 -50.38
C ALA A 449 0.61 12.68 -51.46
N ASN A 450 -0.56 13.24 -51.10
CA ASN A 450 -1.63 13.55 -52.06
C ASN A 450 -1.24 14.65 -53.07
N GLN A 451 -0.39 15.61 -52.69
CA GLN A 451 0.15 16.62 -53.60
C GLN A 451 1.11 15.99 -54.63
N LYS A 452 2.02 15.12 -54.17
CA LYS A 452 2.95 14.38 -55.04
C LYS A 452 2.23 13.43 -55.99
N LEU A 453 1.18 12.74 -55.52
CA LEU A 453 0.31 11.91 -56.37
C LEU A 453 -0.32 12.72 -57.52
N LYS A 454 -0.85 13.91 -57.23
CA LYS A 454 -1.45 14.81 -58.24
C LYS A 454 -0.42 15.27 -59.27
N GLN A 455 0.82 15.54 -58.87
CA GLN A 455 1.92 15.87 -59.77
C GLN A 455 2.28 14.67 -60.67
N MET A 456 2.50 13.48 -60.08
CA MET A 456 2.81 12.25 -60.81
C MET A 456 1.74 11.88 -61.85
N VAL A 457 0.45 11.98 -61.50
CA VAL A 457 -0.66 11.69 -62.42
C VAL A 457 -0.73 12.70 -63.57
N LYS A 458 -0.46 13.99 -63.31
CA LYS A 458 -0.40 15.02 -64.35
C LYS A 458 0.75 14.75 -65.32
N ASP A 459 1.94 14.50 -64.80
CA ASP A 459 3.15 14.25 -65.60
C ASP A 459 3.01 12.94 -66.41
N GLN A 460 2.37 11.90 -65.85
CA GLN A 460 2.04 10.67 -66.59
C GLN A 460 1.08 10.95 -67.76
N GLN A 461 0.00 11.71 -67.56
CA GLN A 461 -0.90 12.08 -68.65
C GLN A 461 -0.23 12.95 -69.72
N GLU A 462 0.78 13.74 -69.35
CA GLU A 462 1.56 14.54 -70.30
C GLU A 462 2.57 13.66 -71.08
N ALA A 463 3.22 12.71 -70.41
CA ALA A 463 4.10 11.73 -71.02
C ALA A 463 3.34 10.85 -72.03
N GLU A 464 2.17 10.31 -71.68
CA GLU A 464 1.34 9.50 -72.57
C GLU A 464 0.94 10.27 -73.84
N LYS A 465 0.50 11.54 -73.70
CA LYS A 465 0.17 12.40 -74.86
C LYS A 465 1.36 12.63 -75.77
N LYS A 466 2.54 12.94 -75.22
CA LYS A 466 3.78 13.14 -75.99
C LYS A 466 4.26 11.84 -76.64
N LYS A 467 4.03 10.69 -76.01
CA LYS A 467 4.37 9.35 -76.51
C LYS A 467 3.53 8.96 -77.72
N VAL A 468 2.22 9.25 -77.72
CA VAL A 468 1.34 9.08 -78.90
C VAL A 468 1.80 9.97 -80.06
N VAL A 469 2.02 11.26 -79.82
CA VAL A 469 2.51 12.19 -80.88
C VAL A 469 3.88 11.74 -81.42
N SER A 470 4.76 11.18 -80.57
CA SER A 470 6.03 10.60 -81.01
C SER A 470 5.85 9.36 -81.90
N GLN A 471 4.78 8.57 -81.73
CA GLN A 471 4.48 7.42 -82.58
C GLN A 471 3.92 7.88 -83.94
N GLU A 472 2.98 8.83 -83.94
CA GLU A 472 2.43 9.44 -85.17
C GLU A 472 3.54 10.02 -86.07
N ILE A 473 4.52 10.71 -85.47
CA ILE A 473 5.69 11.25 -86.19
C ILE A 473 6.56 10.12 -86.79
N GLN A 474 6.75 9.01 -86.09
CA GLN A 474 7.49 7.85 -86.60
C GLN A 474 6.75 7.14 -87.75
N GLU A 475 5.42 7.03 -87.69
CA GLU A 475 4.62 6.47 -88.79
C GLU A 475 4.65 7.37 -90.04
N MET A 476 4.50 8.69 -89.87
CA MET A 476 4.63 9.66 -90.97
C MET A 476 6.00 9.58 -91.66
N LEU A 477 7.09 9.43 -90.90
CA LEU A 477 8.43 9.17 -91.43
C LEU A 477 8.50 7.84 -92.20
N GLY A 478 7.84 6.79 -91.70
CA GLY A 478 7.73 5.49 -92.35
C GLY A 478 7.02 5.55 -93.72
N VAL A 479 6.08 6.48 -93.90
CA VAL A 479 5.43 6.74 -95.20
C VAL A 479 6.34 7.57 -96.12
N GLN A 480 6.85 8.72 -95.65
CA GLN A 480 7.69 9.61 -96.47
C GLN A 480 8.91 8.90 -97.07
N ASN A 481 9.60 8.05 -96.29
CA ASN A 481 10.75 7.28 -96.76
C ASN A 481 10.40 6.28 -97.88
N LYS A 482 9.19 5.69 -97.87
CA LYS A 482 8.73 4.77 -98.93
C LYS A 482 8.52 5.48 -100.26
N ASP A 483 8.03 6.72 -100.23
CA ASP A 483 7.77 7.48 -101.47
C ASP A 483 9.03 8.12 -102.07
N ILE A 484 10.00 8.52 -101.23
CA ILE A 484 11.36 8.86 -101.67
C ILE A 484 11.98 7.67 -102.42
N ALA A 485 11.91 6.47 -101.86
CA ALA A 485 12.45 5.25 -102.48
C ALA A 485 11.81 4.93 -103.85
N LYS A 486 10.49 5.15 -104.00
CA LYS A 486 9.80 5.01 -105.30
C LYS A 486 10.32 6.00 -106.33
N LYS A 487 10.32 7.31 -106.04
CA LYS A 487 10.76 8.35 -106.99
C LYS A 487 12.23 8.18 -107.41
N LYS A 488 13.10 7.80 -106.46
CA LYS A 488 14.53 7.56 -106.70
C LYS A 488 14.80 6.45 -107.73
N LYS A 489 13.93 5.43 -107.78
CA LYS A 489 14.04 4.32 -108.76
C LYS A 489 13.73 4.75 -110.19
N THR A 490 12.78 5.68 -110.40
CA THR A 490 12.42 6.17 -111.74
C THR A 490 13.54 6.99 -112.37
N VAL A 491 14.12 7.94 -111.62
CA VAL A 491 15.17 8.85 -112.12
C VAL A 491 16.43 8.11 -112.60
N LEU A 492 16.73 6.95 -112.01
CA LEU A 492 17.87 6.10 -112.39
C LEU A 492 17.67 5.35 -113.72
N GLY A 493 16.44 5.17 -114.21
CA GLY A 493 16.17 4.45 -115.46
C GLY A 493 16.63 5.21 -116.71
N ASP A 494 16.25 6.49 -116.81
CA ASP A 494 16.45 7.27 -118.04
C ASP A 494 17.87 7.81 -118.24
N LEU A 495 18.68 7.89 -117.17
CA LEU A 495 20.10 8.29 -117.23
C LEU A 495 20.98 7.31 -118.02
N SER A 496 20.52 6.07 -118.25
CA SER A 496 21.28 4.99 -118.90
C SER A 496 21.61 5.22 -120.39
N LYS A 497 20.96 6.18 -121.07
CA LYS A 497 20.97 6.31 -122.53
C LYS A 497 21.98 7.33 -123.09
N VAL A 498 22.67 8.10 -122.24
CA VAL A 498 23.38 9.35 -122.63
C VAL A 498 24.91 9.26 -122.52
N GLU A 499 25.47 8.17 -121.98
CA GLU A 499 26.92 8.05 -121.72
C GLU A 499 27.92 8.12 -122.92
N PRO A 500 27.63 7.67 -124.17
CA PRO A 500 28.71 7.37 -125.12
C PRO A 500 29.47 8.60 -125.64
N ALA A 501 28.83 9.77 -125.71
CA ALA A 501 29.46 10.98 -126.26
C ALA A 501 30.61 11.51 -125.37
N VAL A 502 30.40 11.56 -124.05
CA VAL A 502 31.40 12.06 -123.09
C VAL A 502 32.63 11.13 -123.05
N LYS A 503 32.41 9.82 -123.21
CA LYS A 503 33.48 8.80 -123.20
C LYS A 503 34.45 8.95 -124.38
N GLN A 504 34.00 9.41 -125.56
CA GLN A 504 34.90 9.69 -126.69
C GLN A 504 35.87 10.85 -126.42
N ALA A 505 35.38 11.97 -125.86
CA ALA A 505 36.23 13.11 -125.53
C ALA A 505 37.32 12.77 -124.49
N GLN A 506 36.96 11.97 -123.47
CA GLN A 506 37.91 11.50 -122.46
C GLN A 506 38.94 10.49 -123.00
N GLN A 507 38.60 9.72 -124.04
CA GLN A 507 39.55 8.80 -124.68
C GLN A 507 40.59 9.55 -125.53
N ALA A 508 40.23 10.66 -126.17
CA ALA A 508 41.17 11.46 -126.97
C ALA A 508 42.36 11.99 -126.13
N VAL A 509 42.10 12.54 -124.94
CA VAL A 509 43.15 13.05 -124.03
C VAL A 509 44.04 11.93 -123.46
N LYS A 510 43.47 10.74 -123.22
CA LYS A 510 44.23 9.56 -122.74
C LYS A 510 45.23 8.98 -123.75
N SER A 511 45.21 9.42 -125.01
CA SER A 511 46.07 8.89 -126.08
C SER A 511 47.50 9.45 -126.13
N ILE A 512 47.79 10.52 -125.36
CA ILE A 512 49.08 11.24 -125.42
C ILE A 512 50.21 10.41 -124.78
N LYS A 513 51.16 9.95 -125.61
CA LYS A 513 52.36 9.22 -125.14
C LYS A 513 53.38 10.17 -124.50
N ARG A 514 53.92 9.79 -123.33
CA ARG A 514 54.87 10.56 -122.51
C ARG A 514 56.11 11.05 -123.28
N GLN A 515 56.53 10.34 -124.33
CA GLN A 515 57.64 10.73 -125.22
C GLN A 515 57.41 12.09 -125.91
N HIS A 516 56.20 12.39 -126.38
CA HIS A 516 55.90 13.66 -127.07
C HIS A 516 55.91 14.88 -126.14
N LEU A 517 55.80 14.66 -124.82
CA LEU A 517 56.02 15.71 -123.83
C LEU A 517 57.52 15.94 -123.54
N VAL A 518 58.39 14.95 -123.79
CA VAL A 518 59.85 15.13 -123.67
C VAL A 518 60.40 15.98 -124.82
N GLU A 519 59.88 15.80 -126.03
CA GLU A 519 60.23 16.63 -127.21
C GLU A 519 59.99 18.13 -126.96
N MET A 520 58.94 18.49 -126.22
CA MET A 520 58.66 19.90 -125.87
C MET A 520 59.43 20.39 -124.64
N ARG A 521 59.88 19.48 -123.75
CA ARG A 521 60.68 19.83 -122.56
C ARG A 521 62.08 20.32 -122.90
N THR A 522 62.68 19.86 -124.01
CA THR A 522 64.06 20.20 -124.40
C THR A 522 64.18 21.57 -125.11
N LEU A 523 63.13 22.06 -125.77
CA LEU A 523 63.14 23.31 -126.54
C LEU A 523 63.55 24.54 -125.71
N ALA A 524 64.70 25.15 -126.05
CA ALA A 524 65.21 26.35 -125.39
C ALA A 524 64.28 27.55 -125.56
N ASN A 525 63.88 27.84 -126.80
CA ASN A 525 62.86 28.80 -127.19
C ASN A 525 61.77 28.08 -128.02
N PRO A 526 60.47 28.18 -127.69
CA PRO A 526 59.40 27.48 -128.41
C PRO A 526 58.80 28.31 -129.56
N PRO A 527 58.22 27.68 -130.59
CA PRO A 527 57.32 28.33 -131.54
C PRO A 527 56.09 28.95 -130.85
N LYS A 528 55.60 30.10 -131.36
CA LYS A 528 54.45 30.86 -130.78
C LYS A 528 53.25 29.97 -130.45
N MET A 529 52.89 29.05 -131.36
CA MET A 529 51.72 28.17 -131.20
C MET A 529 51.83 27.25 -129.98
N ILE A 530 53.02 26.67 -129.73
CA ILE A 530 53.26 25.78 -128.57
C ILE A 530 53.22 26.59 -127.28
N LYS A 531 53.75 27.83 -127.29
CA LYS A 531 53.69 28.74 -126.15
C LYS A 531 52.22 29.05 -125.78
N MET A 532 51.44 29.57 -126.72
CA MET A 532 50.04 29.94 -126.50
C MET A 532 49.18 28.73 -126.09
N ALA A 533 49.40 27.56 -126.70
CA ALA A 533 48.69 26.32 -126.37
C ALA A 533 49.00 25.77 -124.97
N MET A 534 50.11 26.16 -124.34
CA MET A 534 50.44 25.76 -122.96
C MET A 534 50.12 26.84 -121.93
N GLU A 535 50.21 28.11 -122.29
CA GLU A 535 49.74 29.22 -121.44
C GLU A 535 48.24 29.12 -121.18
N SER A 536 47.45 28.81 -122.21
CA SER A 536 46.00 28.63 -122.10
C SER A 536 45.60 27.48 -121.16
N ILE A 537 46.35 26.37 -121.19
CA ILE A 537 46.14 25.22 -120.29
C ILE A 537 46.55 25.57 -118.85
N CYS A 538 47.69 26.25 -118.65
CA CYS A 538 48.11 26.68 -117.31
C CYS A 538 47.10 27.67 -116.71
N LEU A 539 46.53 28.55 -117.53
CA LEU A 539 45.48 29.50 -117.14
C LEU A 539 44.16 28.79 -116.75
N LEU A 540 43.78 27.69 -117.42
CA LEU A 540 42.65 26.86 -117.00
C LEU A 540 42.91 26.07 -115.71
N ILE A 541 44.14 25.58 -115.51
CA ILE A 541 44.55 24.84 -114.29
C ILE A 541 44.77 25.79 -113.10
N GLY A 542 44.91 27.10 -113.34
CA GLY A 542 45.04 28.14 -112.33
C GLY A 542 46.47 28.48 -111.90
N GLU A 543 47.50 28.03 -112.64
CA GLU A 543 48.90 28.33 -112.33
C GLU A 543 49.44 29.55 -113.12
N PRO A 544 49.94 30.61 -112.46
CA PRO A 544 50.42 31.82 -113.14
C PRO A 544 51.80 31.61 -113.75
N ALA A 545 51.86 31.42 -115.07
CA ALA A 545 53.10 31.15 -115.81
C ALA A 545 53.30 32.11 -116.99
N SER A 546 53.86 33.30 -116.73
CA SER A 546 54.17 34.33 -117.75
C SER A 546 55.36 33.97 -118.67
N ASP A 547 56.26 33.14 -118.17
CA ASP A 547 57.54 32.84 -118.79
C ASP A 547 57.70 31.35 -119.14
N TRP A 548 58.36 31.06 -120.26
CA TRP A 548 58.61 29.68 -120.71
C TRP A 548 59.34 28.83 -119.65
N LYS A 549 60.15 29.45 -118.79
CA LYS A 549 60.83 28.80 -117.67
C LYS A 549 59.85 28.31 -116.58
N ALA A 550 58.77 29.05 -116.33
CA ALA A 550 57.69 28.64 -115.44
C ALA A 550 56.83 27.55 -116.08
N ILE A 551 56.44 27.70 -117.35
CA ILE A 551 55.65 26.70 -118.10
C ILE A 551 56.38 25.34 -118.14
N ARG A 552 57.70 25.34 -118.37
CA ARG A 552 58.56 24.13 -118.28
C ARG A 552 58.53 23.48 -116.89
N SER A 553 58.31 24.23 -115.80
CA SER A 553 58.19 23.67 -114.45
C SER A 553 56.84 22.98 -114.19
N VAL A 554 55.76 23.44 -114.82
CA VAL A 554 54.45 22.77 -114.80
C VAL A 554 54.54 21.45 -115.60
N LEU A 555 55.14 21.50 -116.80
CA LEU A 555 55.43 20.34 -117.65
C LEU A 555 56.45 19.33 -117.08
N LEU A 556 57.14 19.69 -116.00
CA LEU A 556 58.03 18.79 -115.26
C LEU A 556 57.30 17.92 -114.23
N ARG A 557 56.03 18.22 -113.90
CA ARG A 557 55.24 17.46 -112.93
C ARG A 557 54.64 16.21 -113.58
N ASP A 558 54.98 15.04 -113.06
CA ASP A 558 54.50 13.76 -113.58
C ASP A 558 52.96 13.59 -113.54
N ASN A 559 52.29 14.31 -112.64
CA ASN A 559 50.83 14.26 -112.48
C ASN A 559 50.05 15.14 -113.48
N PHE A 560 50.72 15.88 -114.38
CA PHE A 560 50.09 16.86 -115.28
C PHE A 560 48.89 16.30 -116.08
N ILE A 561 49.05 15.11 -116.69
CA ILE A 561 47.96 14.46 -117.46
C ILE A 561 46.80 14.05 -116.54
N THR A 562 47.08 13.53 -115.34
CA THR A 562 46.03 13.14 -114.38
C THR A 562 45.26 14.34 -113.82
N THR A 563 45.90 15.50 -113.66
CA THR A 563 45.22 16.76 -113.29
C THR A 563 44.22 17.18 -114.36
N ILE A 564 44.59 17.09 -115.64
CA ILE A 564 43.70 17.43 -116.77
C ILE A 564 42.53 16.45 -116.90
N ILE A 565 42.75 15.15 -116.66
CA ILE A 565 41.69 14.13 -116.73
C ILE A 565 40.68 14.26 -115.57
N ASN A 566 41.13 14.68 -114.38
CA ASN A 566 40.30 14.80 -113.18
C ASN A 566 39.80 16.23 -112.91
N PHE A 567 39.99 17.17 -113.84
CA PHE A 567 39.62 18.56 -113.66
C PHE A 567 38.09 18.75 -113.65
N SER A 568 37.56 19.42 -112.63
CA SER A 568 36.12 19.72 -112.50
C SER A 568 35.77 21.10 -113.07
N THR A 569 34.75 21.14 -113.93
CA THR A 569 34.21 22.35 -114.59
C THR A 569 33.86 23.48 -113.64
N ASP A 570 33.43 23.11 -112.44
CA ASP A 570 32.84 24.00 -111.44
C ASP A 570 33.88 24.87 -110.72
N SER A 571 35.17 24.71 -111.07
CA SER A 571 36.31 25.43 -110.48
C SER A 571 36.81 26.64 -111.29
N ILE A 572 36.32 26.85 -112.51
CA ILE A 572 36.73 27.99 -113.36
C ILE A 572 35.91 29.23 -113.01
N SER A 573 36.56 30.30 -112.52
CA SER A 573 35.90 31.60 -112.33
C SER A 573 35.66 32.33 -113.66
N ASP A 574 34.59 33.12 -113.76
CA ASP A 574 34.27 33.84 -115.01
C ASP A 574 35.35 34.85 -115.42
N THR A 575 36.12 35.40 -114.48
CA THR A 575 37.27 36.28 -114.80
C THR A 575 38.40 35.54 -115.54
N VAL A 576 38.49 34.22 -115.40
CA VAL A 576 39.42 33.35 -116.13
C VAL A 576 38.79 32.95 -117.48
N ARG A 577 37.47 32.66 -117.50
CA ARG A 577 36.69 32.42 -118.72
C ARG A 577 36.82 33.59 -119.71
N ASP A 578 36.60 34.82 -119.25
CA ASP A 578 36.66 36.03 -120.06
C ASP A 578 38.07 36.32 -120.63
N LYS A 579 39.13 35.89 -119.94
CA LYS A 579 40.51 35.96 -120.47
C LYS A 579 40.71 34.90 -121.55
N MET A 580 40.32 33.66 -121.27
CA MET A 580 40.40 32.55 -122.23
C MET A 580 39.63 32.86 -123.54
N GLN A 581 38.46 33.49 -123.42
CA GLN A 581 37.63 33.95 -124.54
C GLN A 581 38.30 35.06 -125.36
N ARG A 582 38.94 36.04 -124.70
CA ARG A 582 39.52 37.23 -125.34
C ARG A 582 40.93 37.05 -125.87
N ASP A 583 41.77 36.27 -125.18
CA ASP A 583 43.22 36.24 -125.38
C ASP A 583 43.67 35.00 -126.19
N TYR A 584 42.83 33.95 -126.29
CA TYR A 584 43.18 32.68 -126.96
C TYR A 584 42.12 32.20 -127.95
N ILE A 585 40.86 32.05 -127.53
CA ILE A 585 39.79 31.48 -128.39
C ILE A 585 39.41 32.42 -129.55
N SER A 586 39.75 33.69 -129.43
CA SER A 586 39.60 34.74 -130.46
C SER A 586 40.66 34.72 -131.57
N ASP A 587 41.84 34.12 -131.36
CA ASP A 587 42.91 34.08 -132.35
C ASP A 587 42.59 33.00 -133.41
N PRO A 588 42.44 33.34 -134.70
CA PRO A 588 42.11 32.36 -135.75
C PRO A 588 43.18 31.27 -135.94
N MET A 589 44.40 31.44 -135.41
CA MET A 589 45.41 30.37 -135.37
C MET A 589 45.26 29.40 -134.19
N TYR A 590 44.42 29.69 -133.18
CA TYR A 590 44.18 28.82 -132.03
C TYR A 590 43.21 27.66 -132.36
N THR A 591 43.56 26.88 -133.37
CA THR A 591 42.76 25.76 -133.89
C THR A 591 43.44 24.40 -133.65
N PHE A 592 42.65 23.33 -133.55
CA PHE A 592 43.14 21.96 -133.32
C PHE A 592 44.22 21.56 -134.34
N GLU A 593 43.99 21.82 -135.62
CA GLU A 593 44.90 21.43 -136.71
C GLU A 593 46.23 22.19 -136.63
N SER A 594 46.19 23.50 -136.43
CA SER A 594 47.37 24.35 -136.23
C SER A 594 48.20 23.93 -135.02
N ALA A 595 47.54 23.65 -133.89
CA ALA A 595 48.19 23.18 -132.68
C ALA A 595 48.79 21.77 -132.84
N ASN A 596 48.09 20.85 -133.53
CA ASN A 596 48.54 19.48 -133.79
C ASN A 596 49.72 19.44 -134.79
N HIS A 597 49.73 20.34 -135.78
CA HIS A 597 50.83 20.50 -136.74
C HIS A 597 52.07 21.14 -136.10
N ALA A 598 51.90 22.01 -135.10
CA ALA A 598 53.01 22.53 -134.30
C ALA A 598 53.57 21.48 -133.32
N SER A 599 52.70 20.70 -132.68
CA SER A 599 53.08 19.54 -131.85
C SER A 599 51.92 18.55 -131.71
N LYS A 600 52.20 17.26 -131.93
CA LYS A 600 51.23 16.16 -131.76
C LYS A 600 50.69 16.02 -130.33
N ALA A 601 51.33 16.66 -129.33
CA ALA A 601 50.82 16.74 -127.97
C ALA A 601 49.90 17.96 -127.74
N CYS A 602 50.08 19.07 -128.46
CA CYS A 602 49.31 20.29 -128.26
C CYS A 602 47.88 20.20 -128.79
N GLY A 603 47.67 19.60 -129.98
CA GLY A 603 46.36 19.49 -130.62
C GLY A 603 45.24 18.97 -129.69
N PRO A 604 45.36 17.75 -129.13
CA PRO A 604 44.34 17.16 -128.26
C PRO A 604 44.08 17.98 -126.98
N LEU A 605 45.08 18.69 -126.47
CA LEU A 605 44.95 19.52 -125.27
C LEU A 605 44.24 20.86 -125.55
N VAL A 606 44.48 21.47 -126.72
CA VAL A 606 43.73 22.64 -127.19
C VAL A 606 42.25 22.28 -127.40
N LEU A 607 41.96 21.11 -127.97
CA LEU A 607 40.59 20.62 -128.12
C LEU A 607 39.88 20.43 -126.76
N TRP A 608 40.58 19.88 -125.77
CA TRP A 608 40.06 19.78 -124.39
C TRP A 608 39.79 21.16 -123.79
N ALA A 609 40.71 22.12 -123.93
CA ALA A 609 40.57 23.47 -123.39
C ALA A 609 39.35 24.21 -123.95
N ILE A 610 39.10 24.10 -125.26
CA ILE A 610 37.91 24.66 -125.93
C ILE A 610 36.62 24.01 -125.41
N ALA A 611 36.65 22.69 -125.13
CA ALA A 611 35.48 21.96 -124.65
C ALA A 611 35.06 22.29 -123.20
N GLN A 612 35.98 22.75 -122.34
CA GLN A 612 35.63 23.17 -120.98
C GLN A 612 34.99 24.56 -120.94
N VAL A 613 35.51 25.51 -121.72
CA VAL A 613 35.12 26.93 -121.66
C VAL A 613 33.67 27.16 -122.14
N ASN A 614 33.25 26.42 -123.16
CA ASN A 614 31.94 26.58 -123.82
C ASN A 614 30.76 25.92 -123.08
N ASN A 615 30.99 25.28 -121.92
CA ASN A 615 30.05 24.32 -121.31
C ASN A 615 29.34 24.81 -120.03
N HIS A 616 29.03 26.12 -119.91
CA HIS A 616 28.26 26.66 -118.77
C HIS A 616 27.18 27.66 -119.22
N PRO A 617 25.94 27.57 -118.70
CA PRO A 617 24.86 28.51 -119.04
C PRO A 617 25.06 29.88 -118.37
N ILE A 618 24.60 30.94 -119.05
CA ILE A 618 24.64 32.33 -118.57
C ILE A 618 23.33 32.65 -117.85
N ASN A 619 23.38 33.28 -116.68
CA ASN A 619 22.19 33.79 -115.98
C ASN A 619 22.55 34.96 -115.04
N TRP A 620 21.93 36.14 -115.20
CA TRP A 620 22.14 37.27 -114.29
C TRP A 620 20.88 38.11 -114.03
N ALA A 621 20.70 38.42 -112.74
CA ALA A 621 19.85 39.43 -112.08
C ALA A 621 18.52 39.91 -112.69
N CYS A 622 17.47 39.86 -111.86
CA CYS A 622 16.80 41.11 -111.43
C CYS A 622 16.11 40.95 -110.04
N GLY A 623 15.82 42.07 -109.36
CA GLY A 623 15.46 42.12 -107.94
C GLY A 623 13.94 42.19 -107.61
N PRO A 624 13.58 42.31 -106.31
CA PRO A 624 12.21 42.17 -105.80
C PRO A 624 11.41 43.49 -105.75
N LEU A 625 10.09 43.45 -106.01
CA LEU A 625 9.20 44.63 -105.79
C LEU A 625 7.68 44.35 -105.67
N VAL A 626 7.24 43.20 -105.12
CA VAL A 626 5.78 42.89 -104.98
C VAL A 626 5.42 42.43 -103.56
N LEU A 627 5.47 43.34 -102.58
CA LEU A 627 5.09 43.07 -101.19
C LEU A 627 4.47 44.31 -100.47
N TRP A 628 3.77 45.16 -101.22
CA TRP A 628 3.14 46.39 -100.68
C TRP A 628 1.74 46.70 -101.25
N ALA A 629 1.22 45.90 -102.17
CA ALA A 629 -0.11 46.08 -102.74
C ALA A 629 -1.10 45.03 -102.19
N ILE A 630 -2.36 45.45 -101.99
CA ILE A 630 -3.49 44.64 -101.51
C ILE A 630 -3.35 44.18 -100.05
N ALA A 631 -3.27 45.16 -99.14
CA ALA A 631 -3.79 45.01 -97.79
C ALA A 631 -5.17 45.70 -97.71
N GLN A 632 -6.25 44.93 -97.77
CA GLN A 632 -7.62 45.34 -97.46
C GLN A 632 -8.48 44.14 -97.05
N VAL A 633 -9.62 44.39 -96.41
CA VAL A 633 -10.57 43.37 -95.91
C VAL A 633 -10.02 42.45 -94.81
N ASN A 634 -9.74 43.06 -93.65
CA ASN A 634 -10.13 42.47 -92.38
C ASN A 634 -11.35 43.26 -91.90
N ASN A 635 -12.53 42.66 -91.74
CA ASN A 635 -13.53 43.24 -90.85
C ASN A 635 -14.62 42.26 -90.33
N HIS A 636 -14.80 42.31 -89.01
CA HIS A 636 -15.86 41.76 -88.15
C HIS A 636 -16.23 40.25 -88.16
N PRO A 637 -16.37 39.63 -86.96
CA PRO A 637 -17.07 38.36 -86.74
C PRO A 637 -18.56 38.57 -86.39
N ILE A 638 -19.36 37.50 -86.34
CA ILE A 638 -20.30 37.22 -85.23
C ILE A 638 -20.86 35.77 -85.28
N ASN A 639 -20.91 35.19 -84.09
CA ASN A 639 -21.52 33.93 -83.63
C ASN A 639 -22.99 33.69 -84.09
N TRP A 640 -23.40 32.43 -84.37
CA TRP A 640 -24.53 31.72 -83.71
C TRP A 640 -24.88 30.32 -84.32
N TYR A 641 -25.10 29.34 -83.43
CA TYR A 641 -26.03 28.17 -83.49
C TYR A 641 -26.09 27.17 -84.69
N CYS A 642 -25.54 25.98 -84.46
CA CYS A 642 -26.26 24.68 -84.37
C CYS A 642 -27.47 24.39 -85.31
N LYS A 643 -27.26 23.51 -86.32
CA LYS A 643 -28.03 22.24 -86.50
C LYS A 643 -27.42 21.29 -87.55
N GLN A 644 -27.70 19.99 -87.38
CA GLN A 644 -27.52 18.88 -88.34
C GLN A 644 -28.78 18.70 -89.23
N PRO A 645 -28.85 17.76 -90.21
CA PRO A 645 -27.82 17.15 -91.09
C PRO A 645 -28.25 17.13 -92.59
N SER A 646 -27.49 16.44 -93.46
CA SER A 646 -27.98 15.31 -94.32
C SER A 646 -27.72 15.32 -95.85
N TYR A 647 -27.29 14.13 -96.31
CA TYR A 647 -27.59 13.40 -97.57
C TYR A 647 -27.04 13.75 -98.99
N GLN A 648 -26.45 12.67 -99.58
CA GLN A 648 -26.52 12.15 -100.96
C GLN A 648 -25.52 12.57 -102.09
N LEU A 649 -25.05 11.49 -102.78
CA LEU A 649 -24.63 11.25 -104.19
C LEU A 649 -24.18 12.44 -105.08
N GLY A 650 -23.19 12.36 -105.97
CA GLY A 650 -22.47 11.21 -106.54
C GLY A 650 -22.22 11.34 -108.06
N LEU A 651 -20.98 11.11 -108.50
CA LEU A 651 -20.54 10.67 -109.86
C LEU A 651 -20.65 11.63 -111.08
N TRP A 652 -19.99 11.18 -112.17
CA TRP A 652 -19.91 11.70 -113.56
C TRP A 652 -19.00 12.93 -113.84
N ALA A 653 -18.47 13.14 -115.06
CA ALA A 653 -17.62 12.33 -115.97
C ALA A 653 -17.45 13.04 -117.36
N SER A 654 -16.44 12.65 -118.17
CA SER A 654 -16.13 13.13 -119.56
C SER A 654 -15.66 14.61 -119.71
N GLY A 655 -14.99 15.09 -120.77
CA GLY A 655 -14.48 14.51 -122.05
C GLY A 655 -13.96 15.65 -122.99
N THR A 656 -13.49 15.51 -124.25
CA THR A 656 -13.08 14.35 -125.08
C THR A 656 -12.39 14.81 -126.41
N VAL A 657 -11.60 13.93 -127.06
CA VAL A 657 -11.31 13.85 -128.55
C VAL A 657 -10.27 14.79 -129.24
N GLY A 658 -9.50 14.22 -130.19
CA GLY A 658 -8.62 14.87 -131.21
C GLY A 658 -7.13 14.44 -131.17
N TYR A 659 -6.44 13.75 -132.13
CA TYR A 659 -6.69 13.06 -133.42
C TYR A 659 -6.14 13.71 -134.75
N ILE A 660 -5.48 12.89 -135.59
CA ILE A 660 -5.13 13.00 -137.06
C ILE A 660 -3.65 13.33 -137.49
N ALA A 661 -3.17 12.54 -138.48
CA ALA A 661 -1.98 12.63 -139.38
C ALA A 661 -0.53 12.44 -138.81
N GLN A 662 0.44 11.68 -139.39
CA GLN A 662 0.85 11.25 -140.77
C GLN A 662 1.96 12.14 -141.43
N VAL A 663 3.02 11.65 -142.13
CA VAL A 663 3.51 10.26 -142.44
C VAL A 663 4.99 10.19 -142.97
N ASN A 664 5.60 8.99 -142.93
CA ASN A 664 6.70 8.39 -143.76
C ASN A 664 8.22 8.73 -143.69
N ASN A 665 8.98 7.65 -143.38
CA ASN A 665 10.12 7.00 -144.09
C ASN A 665 11.55 7.59 -144.26
N HIS A 666 12.50 6.74 -143.81
CA HIS A 666 13.79 6.33 -144.40
C HIS A 666 14.60 7.28 -145.32
N PRO A 667 15.87 7.59 -144.96
CA PRO A 667 16.86 8.09 -145.91
C PRO A 667 17.51 6.92 -146.69
N ILE A 668 17.58 7.05 -148.02
CA ILE A 668 18.48 6.28 -148.88
C ILE A 668 19.77 7.08 -149.05
N ASN A 669 20.92 6.43 -148.90
CA ASN A 669 22.22 7.04 -149.17
C ASN A 669 22.71 6.63 -150.57
N TRP A 670 22.85 7.60 -151.48
CA TRP A 670 24.06 7.75 -152.31
C TRP A 670 24.10 9.09 -153.04
N ALA A 671 25.28 9.73 -152.99
CA ALA A 671 25.82 10.66 -154.00
C ALA A 671 25.06 11.97 -154.34
N CYS A 672 24.67 12.79 -153.34
CA CYS A 672 24.80 14.25 -153.40
C CYS A 672 24.52 14.93 -152.04
N GLY A 673 25.13 16.11 -151.79
CA GLY A 673 24.76 16.99 -150.66
C GLY A 673 25.71 17.01 -149.46
N LEU A 674 26.90 17.61 -149.62
CA LEU A 674 27.60 18.21 -148.47
C LEU A 674 26.78 19.44 -147.97
N TRP A 675 27.03 19.89 -146.73
CA TRP A 675 26.46 21.10 -146.09
C TRP A 675 25.06 21.05 -145.43
N TYR A 676 24.38 19.89 -145.28
CA TYR A 676 23.04 19.85 -144.60
C TYR A 676 22.89 18.92 -143.38
N SER A 677 23.94 18.22 -142.94
CA SER A 677 23.84 17.21 -141.85
C SER A 677 24.15 17.72 -140.43
N GLY A 678 24.65 18.95 -140.26
CA GLY A 678 25.09 19.45 -138.95
C GLY A 678 23.99 19.94 -138.00
N ALA A 679 22.86 20.42 -138.53
CA ALA A 679 21.88 21.18 -137.75
C ALA A 679 20.92 20.33 -136.89
N ILE A 680 20.63 19.09 -137.29
CA ILE A 680 19.57 18.26 -136.68
C ILE A 680 20.05 17.55 -135.41
N ALA A 681 21.35 17.33 -135.24
CA ALA A 681 21.91 16.63 -134.08
C ALA A 681 21.94 17.47 -132.78
N GLN A 682 21.91 18.80 -132.87
CA GLN A 682 21.95 19.67 -131.67
C GLN A 682 20.56 19.93 -131.07
N LEU A 683 19.49 19.87 -131.88
CA LEU A 683 18.12 20.13 -131.41
C LEU A 683 17.57 19.00 -130.50
N SER A 684 17.92 17.75 -130.75
CA SER A 684 17.46 16.61 -129.92
C SER A 684 18.14 16.52 -128.55
N TYR A 685 19.32 17.11 -128.39
CA TYR A 685 20.03 17.16 -127.10
C TYR A 685 19.38 18.17 -126.14
N ALA A 686 18.89 19.30 -126.66
CA ALA A 686 18.22 20.35 -125.88
C ALA A 686 16.86 19.88 -125.33
N ASP A 687 16.05 19.18 -126.14
CA ASP A 687 14.71 18.70 -125.74
C ASP A 687 14.76 17.64 -124.61
N MET A 688 15.82 16.80 -124.59
CA MET A 688 15.97 15.80 -123.52
C MET A 688 16.45 16.40 -122.19
N LEU A 689 17.31 17.43 -122.20
CA LEU A 689 17.78 18.08 -120.97
C LEU A 689 16.63 18.74 -120.19
N LEU A 690 15.70 19.38 -120.89
CA LEU A 690 14.51 20.04 -120.31
C LEU A 690 13.59 19.10 -119.51
N ARG A 691 13.68 17.78 -119.67
CA ARG A 691 12.86 16.80 -118.94
C ARG A 691 13.47 16.29 -117.63
N VAL A 692 14.79 16.37 -117.44
CA VAL A 692 15.48 15.65 -116.35
C VAL A 692 15.63 16.48 -115.07
N ASP A 693 15.85 17.80 -115.22
CA ASP A 693 16.08 18.70 -114.08
C ASP A 693 14.91 18.86 -113.07
N PRO A 694 13.62 18.98 -113.47
CA PRO A 694 12.55 19.17 -112.49
C PRO A 694 12.42 17.97 -111.52
N LEU A 695 12.61 16.75 -112.02
CA LEU A 695 12.53 15.52 -111.23
C LEU A 695 13.65 15.42 -110.17
N ARG A 696 14.84 15.97 -110.46
CA ARG A 696 15.96 16.02 -109.50
C ARG A 696 15.65 16.96 -108.33
N ARG A 697 15.05 18.13 -108.61
CA ARG A 697 14.71 19.11 -107.57
C ARG A 697 13.66 18.57 -106.60
N GLU A 698 12.61 17.92 -107.09
CA GLU A 698 11.58 17.31 -106.23
C GLU A 698 12.16 16.28 -105.25
N LEU A 699 13.09 15.42 -105.68
CA LEU A 699 13.66 14.38 -104.83
C LEU A 699 14.39 14.99 -103.63
N SER A 700 15.23 16.01 -103.87
CA SER A 700 15.95 16.73 -102.80
C SER A 700 15.01 17.44 -101.80
N ALA A 701 13.90 17.98 -102.28
CA ALA A 701 12.89 18.64 -101.45
C ALA A 701 12.08 17.67 -100.58
N LEU A 702 12.04 16.38 -100.93
CA LEU A 702 11.44 15.33 -100.10
C LEU A 702 12.45 14.78 -99.07
N GLU A 703 13.70 14.53 -99.48
CA GLU A 703 14.76 14.06 -98.59
C GLU A 703 15.03 15.05 -97.43
N THR A 704 14.99 16.35 -97.69
CA THR A 704 15.09 17.40 -96.65
C THR A 704 13.88 17.45 -95.70
N LYS A 705 12.65 17.20 -96.19
CA LYS A 705 11.44 17.15 -95.34
C LYS A 705 11.45 15.93 -94.41
N ALA A 706 11.89 14.78 -94.90
CA ALA A 706 12.06 13.59 -94.07
C ALA A 706 13.10 13.81 -92.96
N HIS A 707 14.24 14.45 -93.29
CA HIS A 707 15.27 14.78 -92.29
C HIS A 707 14.73 15.69 -91.17
N ASN A 708 14.06 16.79 -91.52
CA ASN A 708 13.49 17.73 -90.53
C ASN A 708 12.39 17.09 -89.66
N THR A 709 11.67 16.09 -90.19
CA THR A 709 10.66 15.35 -89.43
C THR A 709 11.32 14.34 -88.46
N LYS A 710 12.48 13.78 -88.82
CA LYS A 710 13.26 12.86 -87.97
C LYS A 710 13.80 13.55 -86.71
N VAL A 711 14.37 14.75 -86.85
CA VAL A 711 14.88 15.53 -85.71
C VAL A 711 13.79 15.81 -84.68
N LYS A 712 12.58 16.21 -85.12
CA LYS A 712 11.43 16.43 -84.22
C LYS A 712 10.98 15.17 -83.47
N GLY A 713 11.10 14.00 -84.11
CA GLY A 713 10.87 12.71 -83.44
C GLY A 713 11.91 12.45 -82.34
N GLU A 714 13.18 12.73 -82.59
CA GLU A 714 14.29 12.55 -81.64
C GLU A 714 14.28 13.58 -80.50
N GLU A 715 13.70 14.77 -80.71
CA GLU A 715 13.42 15.75 -79.66
C GLU A 715 12.27 15.26 -78.76
N MET A 716 11.16 14.78 -79.34
CA MET A 716 10.01 14.31 -78.57
C MET A 716 10.33 13.07 -77.71
N THR A 717 11.14 12.12 -78.22
CA THR A 717 11.53 10.94 -77.44
C THR A 717 12.39 11.27 -76.22
N LYS A 718 13.25 12.29 -76.30
CA LYS A 718 14.03 12.78 -75.14
C LYS A 718 13.11 13.36 -74.05
N ILE A 719 12.14 14.18 -74.44
CA ILE A 719 11.17 14.77 -73.50
C ILE A 719 10.32 13.68 -72.81
N VAL A 720 9.98 12.60 -73.53
CA VAL A 720 9.30 11.43 -72.92
C VAL A 720 10.22 10.73 -71.92
N GLN A 721 11.51 10.54 -72.22
CA GLN A 721 12.47 9.93 -71.29
C GLN A 721 12.70 10.77 -70.02
N GLU A 722 12.75 12.10 -70.14
CA GLU A 722 12.87 13.01 -68.99
C GLU A 722 11.64 12.95 -68.07
N LEU A 723 10.44 12.86 -68.65
CA LEU A 723 9.19 12.68 -67.89
C LEU A 723 9.09 11.29 -67.25
N GLU A 724 9.50 10.23 -67.95
CA GLU A 724 9.54 8.87 -67.36
C GLU A 724 10.53 8.80 -66.18
N GLN A 725 11.62 9.58 -66.20
CA GLN A 725 12.53 9.74 -65.05
C GLN A 725 11.92 10.57 -63.91
N SER A 726 11.23 11.69 -64.17
CA SER A 726 10.60 12.49 -63.10
C SER A 726 9.49 11.70 -62.39
N ILE A 727 8.64 11.01 -63.16
CA ILE A 727 7.60 10.10 -62.64
C ILE A 727 8.21 9.01 -61.75
N THR A 728 9.40 8.49 -62.09
CA THR A 728 10.06 7.46 -61.27
C THR A 728 10.52 8.01 -59.92
N ARG A 729 11.15 9.20 -59.89
CA ARG A 729 11.53 9.87 -58.62
C ARG A 729 10.31 10.21 -57.76
N TYR A 730 9.24 10.71 -58.36
CA TYR A 730 8.00 11.00 -57.62
C TYR A 730 7.32 9.74 -57.07
N LYS A 731 7.46 8.57 -57.71
CA LYS A 731 7.00 7.29 -57.15
C LYS A 731 7.79 6.88 -55.92
N GLU A 732 9.11 7.08 -55.91
CA GLU A 732 9.98 6.80 -54.77
C GLU A 732 9.66 7.74 -53.58
N GLU A 733 9.57 9.05 -53.83
CA GLU A 733 9.15 10.03 -52.81
C GLU A 733 7.76 9.74 -52.24
N TYR A 734 6.79 9.39 -53.10
CA TYR A 734 5.43 9.04 -52.70
C TYR A 734 5.39 7.74 -51.87
N ALA A 735 6.17 6.73 -52.25
CA ALA A 735 6.28 5.48 -51.50
C ALA A 735 6.90 5.71 -50.10
N MET A 736 7.95 6.55 -50.00
CA MET A 736 8.53 6.93 -48.71
C MET A 736 7.51 7.66 -47.83
N LEU A 737 6.87 8.72 -48.34
CA LEU A 737 5.86 9.48 -47.59
C LEU A 737 4.66 8.61 -47.14
N ILE A 738 4.26 7.62 -47.93
CA ILE A 738 3.22 6.65 -47.54
C ILE A 738 3.73 5.64 -46.50
N SER A 739 4.98 5.19 -46.58
CA SER A 739 5.56 4.31 -45.55
C SER A 739 5.66 5.01 -44.20
N GLU A 740 6.09 6.28 -44.18
CA GLU A 740 6.10 7.13 -42.99
C GLU A 740 4.67 7.39 -42.47
N ALA A 741 3.74 7.78 -43.34
CA ALA A 741 2.35 8.01 -42.94
C ALA A 741 1.67 6.74 -42.39
N ASN A 742 1.95 5.56 -42.96
CA ASN A 742 1.43 4.30 -42.44
C ASN A 742 2.09 3.90 -41.11
N ALA A 743 3.38 4.17 -40.91
CA ALA A 743 4.05 3.97 -39.63
C ALA A 743 3.45 4.89 -38.55
N ILE A 744 3.34 6.20 -38.82
CA ILE A 744 2.71 7.17 -37.91
C ILE A 744 1.24 6.79 -37.65
N LYS A 745 0.50 6.27 -38.63
CA LYS A 745 -0.88 5.80 -38.46
C LYS A 745 -0.99 4.54 -37.59
N ALA A 746 -0.05 3.60 -37.72
CA ALA A 746 0.00 2.42 -36.85
C ALA A 746 0.33 2.82 -35.41
N ASP A 747 1.35 3.67 -35.22
CA ASP A 747 1.68 4.32 -33.95
C ASP A 747 0.45 4.99 -33.33
N LEU A 748 -0.22 5.87 -34.09
CA LEU A 748 -1.39 6.63 -33.65
C LEU A 748 -2.51 5.68 -33.21
N ALA A 749 -2.82 4.63 -33.98
CA ALA A 749 -3.81 3.63 -33.59
C ALA A 749 -3.45 2.91 -32.26
N THR A 750 -2.17 2.62 -32.00
CA THR A 750 -1.76 2.05 -30.70
C THR A 750 -1.85 3.05 -29.54
N VAL A 751 -1.53 4.33 -29.78
CA VAL A 751 -1.65 5.39 -28.75
C VAL A 751 -3.12 5.71 -28.48
N GLU A 752 -3.96 5.77 -29.51
CA GLU A 752 -5.42 5.97 -29.40
C GLU A 752 -6.07 4.80 -28.63
N ALA A 753 -5.70 3.55 -28.92
CA ALA A 753 -6.13 2.37 -28.17
C ALA A 753 -5.55 2.28 -26.73
N LYS A 754 -4.49 3.03 -26.40
CA LYS A 754 -4.05 3.24 -25.01
C LYS A 754 -4.81 4.39 -24.34
N VAL A 755 -5.05 5.48 -25.07
CA VAL A 755 -5.78 6.66 -24.56
C VAL A 755 -7.24 6.32 -24.24
N GLU A 756 -7.96 5.60 -25.10
CA GLU A 756 -9.35 5.19 -24.80
C GLU A 756 -9.43 4.19 -23.63
N ARG A 757 -8.49 3.24 -23.54
CA ARG A 757 -8.37 2.38 -22.33
C ARG A 757 -8.06 3.19 -21.07
N SER A 758 -7.19 4.20 -21.17
CA SER A 758 -6.85 5.06 -20.03
C SER A 758 -8.01 5.96 -19.61
N LYS A 759 -8.84 6.45 -20.54
CA LYS A 759 -10.07 7.19 -20.24
C LYS A 759 -11.09 6.30 -19.52
N ALA A 760 -11.29 5.07 -19.97
CA ALA A 760 -12.16 4.10 -19.31
C ALA A 760 -11.67 3.77 -17.89
N LEU A 761 -10.36 3.53 -17.73
CA LEU A 761 -9.71 3.28 -16.45
C LEU A 761 -9.82 4.49 -15.50
N LEU A 762 -9.53 5.70 -15.96
CA LEU A 762 -9.69 6.92 -15.16
C LEU A 762 -11.15 7.19 -14.78
N ALA A 763 -12.11 6.92 -15.67
CA ALA A 763 -13.53 7.02 -15.35
C ALA A 763 -13.94 6.00 -14.26
N SER A 764 -13.38 4.79 -14.27
CA SER A 764 -13.61 3.81 -13.19
C SER A 764 -12.84 4.10 -11.89
N LEU A 765 -11.72 4.84 -11.96
CA LEU A 765 -10.98 5.31 -10.80
C LEU A 765 -11.54 6.61 -10.20
N ALA A 766 -12.39 7.35 -10.91
CA ALA A 766 -12.97 8.59 -10.42
C ALA A 766 -13.87 8.37 -9.19
N ASP A 767 -14.80 7.41 -9.29
CA ASP A 767 -15.70 6.99 -8.20
C ASP A 767 -14.89 6.58 -6.95
N GLU A 768 -13.84 5.78 -7.16
CA GLU A 768 -12.98 5.24 -6.11
C GLU A 768 -12.05 6.33 -5.52
N LYS A 769 -11.59 7.30 -6.32
CA LYS A 769 -10.85 8.48 -5.87
C LYS A 769 -11.70 9.37 -4.96
N GLU A 770 -12.96 9.63 -5.31
CA GLU A 770 -13.87 10.43 -4.46
C GLU A 770 -14.12 9.75 -3.12
N ARG A 771 -14.40 8.44 -3.16
CA ARG A 771 -14.48 7.56 -1.97
C ARG A 771 -13.20 7.63 -1.12
N TRP A 772 -12.02 7.56 -1.73
CA TRP A 772 -10.75 7.63 -1.01
C TRP A 772 -10.47 9.01 -0.41
N GLU A 773 -10.73 10.10 -1.15
CA GLU A 773 -10.56 11.46 -0.63
C GLU A 773 -11.52 11.72 0.56
N ALA A 774 -12.77 11.27 0.49
CA ALA A 774 -13.70 11.27 1.63
C ALA A 774 -13.20 10.38 2.80
N GLY A 775 -12.66 9.19 2.51
CA GLY A 775 -12.06 8.30 3.50
C GLY A 775 -10.91 8.97 4.28
N SER A 776 -10.04 9.71 3.57
CA SER A 776 -8.94 10.46 4.16
C SER A 776 -9.41 11.55 5.15
N GLU A 777 -10.59 12.15 4.92
CA GLU A 777 -11.21 13.05 5.89
C GLU A 777 -11.79 12.31 7.11
N THR A 778 -12.41 11.15 6.91
CA THR A 778 -12.90 10.34 8.04
C THR A 778 -11.76 9.88 8.97
N PHE A 779 -10.57 9.58 8.44
CA PHE A 779 -9.40 9.23 9.25
C PHE A 779 -8.94 10.41 10.13
N LYS A 780 -8.96 11.65 9.63
CA LYS A 780 -8.67 12.84 10.46
C LYS A 780 -9.69 12.96 11.60
N SER A 781 -10.98 12.74 11.32
CA SER A 781 -12.02 12.76 12.34
C SER A 781 -11.83 11.65 13.38
N GLN A 782 -11.48 10.43 12.98
CA GLN A 782 -11.25 9.30 13.88
C GLN A 782 -9.99 9.50 14.74
N MET A 783 -8.91 10.03 14.16
CA MET A 783 -7.72 10.44 14.91
C MET A 783 -8.02 11.57 15.91
N SER A 784 -9.07 12.38 15.66
CA SER A 784 -9.52 13.36 16.65
C SER A 784 -10.27 12.74 17.84
N THR A 785 -11.03 11.63 17.67
CA THR A 785 -11.81 10.98 18.74
C THR A 785 -11.08 9.86 19.47
N ILE A 786 -9.94 9.39 18.94
CA ILE A 786 -9.19 8.25 19.50
C ILE A 786 -8.85 8.38 20.99
N SER A 787 -8.53 9.59 21.48
CA SER A 787 -8.16 9.83 22.88
C SER A 787 -9.29 9.51 23.87
N GLY A 788 -10.54 9.84 23.52
CA GLY A 788 -11.72 9.52 24.31
C GLY A 788 -12.26 8.10 24.04
N ASP A 789 -12.29 7.67 22.78
CA ASP A 789 -12.77 6.33 22.39
C ASP A 789 -11.95 5.23 23.08
N VAL A 790 -10.63 5.39 23.12
CA VAL A 790 -9.71 4.45 23.81
C VAL A 790 -9.86 4.54 25.33
N LEU A 791 -10.20 5.71 25.91
CA LEU A 791 -10.41 5.86 27.35
C LEU A 791 -11.62 5.03 27.81
N LEU A 792 -12.76 5.19 27.15
CA LEU A 792 -13.98 4.45 27.47
C LEU A 792 -13.81 2.93 27.29
N THR A 793 -13.09 2.51 26.25
CA THR A 793 -12.95 1.08 25.92
C THR A 793 -11.84 0.36 26.69
N SER A 794 -10.76 1.05 27.08
CA SER A 794 -9.76 0.51 28.03
C SER A 794 -10.31 0.43 29.46
N ALA A 795 -11.08 1.42 29.92
CA ALA A 795 -11.79 1.36 31.20
C ALA A 795 -12.75 0.16 31.24
N PHE A 796 -13.48 -0.06 30.14
CA PHE A 796 -14.35 -1.21 29.97
C PHE A 796 -13.59 -2.55 30.06
N MET A 797 -12.43 -2.71 29.40
CA MET A 797 -11.64 -3.94 29.47
C MET A 797 -11.06 -4.21 30.87
N ALA A 798 -10.52 -3.19 31.55
CA ALA A 798 -9.84 -3.35 32.83
C ALA A 798 -10.79 -3.58 34.03
N TYR A 799 -12.01 -3.05 33.97
CA TYR A 799 -12.95 -3.05 35.09
C TYR A 799 -14.28 -3.74 34.82
N GLY A 800 -14.73 -3.82 33.56
CA GLY A 800 -16.09 -4.28 33.23
C GLY A 800 -16.35 -5.76 33.52
N GLY A 801 -15.31 -6.61 33.48
CA GLY A 801 -15.46 -8.07 33.46
C GLY A 801 -16.12 -8.69 34.68
N TYR A 802 -15.99 -8.12 35.88
CA TYR A 802 -16.68 -8.60 37.08
C TYR A 802 -18.17 -8.28 37.09
N PHE A 803 -18.55 -7.10 36.58
CA PHE A 803 -19.91 -6.56 36.71
C PHE A 803 -20.90 -7.12 35.70
N ASP A 804 -22.19 -7.13 36.08
CA ASP A 804 -23.35 -7.39 35.21
C ASP A 804 -23.45 -6.36 34.07
N GLN A 805 -23.92 -6.79 32.91
CA GLN A 805 -24.31 -6.01 31.73
C GLN A 805 -25.04 -4.68 32.07
N GLN A 806 -25.95 -4.69 33.04
CA GLN A 806 -26.65 -3.47 33.48
C GLN A 806 -25.68 -2.46 34.13
N PHE A 807 -24.81 -2.92 35.02
CA PHE A 807 -23.80 -2.08 35.69
C PHE A 807 -22.71 -1.62 34.71
N ARG A 808 -22.25 -2.48 33.79
CA ARG A 808 -21.32 -2.11 32.70
C ARG A 808 -21.85 -0.91 31.90
N SER A 809 -23.12 -0.94 31.54
CA SER A 809 -23.75 0.12 30.76
C SER A 809 -23.97 1.39 31.58
N SER A 810 -24.36 1.28 32.86
CA SER A 810 -24.46 2.44 33.75
C SER A 810 -23.10 3.13 34.01
N LEU A 811 -22.02 2.36 34.14
CA LEU A 811 -20.65 2.88 34.28
C LEU A 811 -20.21 3.60 32.99
N PHE A 812 -20.39 2.95 31.83
CA PHE A 812 -20.01 3.51 30.53
C PHE A 812 -20.67 4.86 30.24
N THR A 813 -21.98 4.99 30.52
CA THR A 813 -22.70 6.27 30.39
C THR A 813 -22.18 7.34 31.36
N SER A 814 -21.80 6.96 32.59
CA SER A 814 -21.20 7.89 33.56
C SER A 814 -19.84 8.40 33.10
N TRP A 815 -19.01 7.54 32.52
CA TRP A 815 -17.71 7.91 31.96
C TRP A 815 -17.85 8.80 30.72
N ALA A 816 -18.74 8.46 29.80
CA ALA A 816 -19.02 9.26 28.60
C ALA A 816 -19.53 10.68 28.94
N SER A 817 -20.41 10.80 29.95
CA SER A 817 -20.89 12.09 30.42
C SER A 817 -19.76 12.95 31.01
N HIS A 818 -18.80 12.35 31.73
CA HIS A 818 -17.63 13.06 32.24
C HIS A 818 -16.70 13.55 31.11
N LEU A 819 -16.45 12.73 30.08
CA LEU A 819 -15.67 13.17 28.90
C LEU A 819 -16.34 14.33 28.17
N GLN A 820 -17.67 14.29 28.02
CA GLN A 820 -18.45 15.37 27.40
C GLN A 820 -18.33 16.68 28.19
N GLN A 821 -18.42 16.61 29.52
CA GLN A 821 -18.23 17.75 30.44
C GLN A 821 -16.79 18.29 30.44
N ALA A 822 -15.79 17.45 30.16
CA ALA A 822 -14.38 17.85 30.03
C ALA A 822 -14.00 18.29 28.60
N HIS A 823 -14.94 18.30 27.65
CA HIS A 823 -14.70 18.55 26.21
C HIS A 823 -13.61 17.65 25.59
N ILE A 824 -13.49 16.41 26.05
CA ILE A 824 -12.64 15.41 25.42
C ILE A 824 -13.42 14.77 24.28
N ASN A 825 -12.89 14.80 23.05
CA ASN A 825 -13.56 14.26 21.87
C ASN A 825 -13.66 12.72 21.92
N PHE A 826 -14.87 12.19 21.76
CA PHE A 826 -15.20 10.77 21.59
C PHE A 826 -16.39 10.63 20.62
N ARG A 827 -16.62 9.44 20.07
CA ARG A 827 -17.83 9.16 19.26
C ARG A 827 -19.02 8.85 20.17
N PRO A 828 -20.19 9.52 20.02
CA PRO A 828 -21.35 9.28 20.88
C PRO A 828 -21.87 7.83 20.76
N ASP A 829 -21.97 7.32 19.54
CA ASP A 829 -22.48 5.98 19.23
C ASP A 829 -21.36 4.92 19.20
N LEU A 830 -20.48 4.91 20.21
CA LEU A 830 -19.32 4.02 20.26
C LEU A 830 -19.71 2.56 20.55
N ALA A 831 -19.91 1.78 19.49
CA ALA A 831 -20.15 0.34 19.54
C ALA A 831 -18.93 -0.42 20.09
N ARG A 832 -18.84 -0.56 21.43
CA ARG A 832 -17.68 -1.12 22.15
C ARG A 832 -17.21 -2.51 21.66
N VAL A 833 -18.15 -3.37 21.25
CA VAL A 833 -17.86 -4.70 20.73
C VAL A 833 -17.15 -4.63 19.36
N GLU A 834 -17.61 -3.75 18.47
CA GLU A 834 -17.05 -3.56 17.12
C GLU A 834 -15.70 -2.84 17.15
N TYR A 835 -15.48 -1.92 18.09
CA TYR A 835 -14.20 -1.23 18.22
C TYR A 835 -13.07 -2.15 18.74
N LEU A 836 -13.41 -3.12 19.59
CA LEU A 836 -12.45 -4.03 20.23
C LEU A 836 -12.27 -5.38 19.51
N SER A 837 -13.18 -5.78 18.62
CA SER A 837 -13.11 -7.08 17.92
C SER A 837 -13.49 -7.02 16.44
N ASN A 838 -12.74 -7.78 15.63
CA ASN A 838 -13.01 -7.94 14.21
C ASN A 838 -14.30 -8.75 13.99
N ALA A 839 -14.84 -8.75 12.77
CA ALA A 839 -15.99 -9.59 12.45
C ALA A 839 -15.60 -11.09 12.45
N ASP A 840 -14.42 -11.42 11.89
CA ASP A 840 -13.91 -12.79 11.79
C ASP A 840 -13.72 -13.46 13.15
N ASP A 841 -13.21 -12.70 14.13
CA ASP A 841 -13.09 -13.14 15.53
C ASP A 841 -14.45 -13.58 16.08
N ARG A 842 -15.48 -12.75 15.88
CA ARG A 842 -16.83 -12.99 16.40
C ARG A 842 -17.50 -14.17 15.70
N LEU A 843 -17.30 -14.33 14.39
CA LEU A 843 -17.75 -15.50 13.64
C LEU A 843 -17.04 -16.78 14.11
N LYS A 844 -15.72 -16.73 14.36
CA LYS A 844 -14.96 -17.84 14.92
C LYS A 844 -15.46 -18.24 16.32
N TRP A 845 -15.72 -17.27 17.19
CA TRP A 845 -16.22 -17.56 18.53
C TRP A 845 -17.60 -18.23 18.51
N GLN A 846 -18.50 -17.79 17.62
CA GLN A 846 -19.80 -18.42 17.41
C GLN A 846 -19.67 -19.85 16.89
N ALA A 847 -18.75 -20.10 15.94
CA ALA A 847 -18.44 -21.45 15.47
C ALA A 847 -17.87 -22.35 16.59
N ASN A 848 -17.11 -21.77 17.52
CA ASN A 848 -16.57 -22.43 18.72
C ASN A 848 -17.56 -22.49 19.89
N ALA A 849 -18.86 -22.35 19.61
CA ALA A 849 -20.00 -22.48 20.52
C ALA A 849 -20.18 -21.38 21.58
N LEU A 850 -19.60 -20.19 21.38
CA LEU A 850 -19.95 -19.01 22.18
C LEU A 850 -21.38 -18.53 21.86
N PRO A 851 -22.23 -18.24 22.86
CA PRO A 851 -23.55 -17.63 22.64
C PRO A 851 -23.48 -16.23 22.00
N THR A 852 -24.52 -15.91 21.20
CA THR A 852 -24.63 -14.68 20.40
C THR A 852 -25.29 -13.52 21.17
N ASP A 853 -24.91 -13.31 22.42
CA ASP A 853 -25.37 -12.18 23.25
C ASP A 853 -24.22 -11.24 23.67
N ASP A 854 -24.57 -9.99 23.98
CA ASP A 854 -23.60 -8.92 24.27
C ASP A 854 -22.68 -9.29 25.44
N LEU A 855 -23.23 -9.90 26.50
CA LEU A 855 -22.45 -10.30 27.68
C LEU A 855 -21.38 -11.34 27.32
N CYS A 856 -21.77 -12.41 26.61
CA CYS A 856 -20.83 -13.45 26.20
C CYS A 856 -19.76 -12.93 25.22
N THR A 857 -20.13 -12.06 24.27
CA THR A 857 -19.20 -11.49 23.29
C THR A 857 -18.25 -10.44 23.92
N GLU A 858 -18.73 -9.60 24.83
CA GLU A 858 -17.90 -8.72 25.66
C GLU A 858 -16.89 -9.51 26.51
N ASN A 859 -17.34 -10.60 27.13
CA ASN A 859 -16.47 -11.45 27.94
C ASN A 859 -15.39 -12.15 27.09
N ALA A 860 -15.73 -12.58 25.86
CA ALA A 860 -14.76 -13.15 24.92
C ALA A 860 -13.70 -12.12 24.48
N ILE A 861 -14.07 -10.84 24.32
CA ILE A 861 -13.11 -9.75 24.09
C ILE A 861 -12.11 -9.65 25.23
N MET A 862 -12.56 -9.68 26.49
CA MET A 862 -11.67 -9.63 27.66
C MET A 862 -10.75 -10.86 27.74
N ILE A 863 -11.26 -12.04 27.38
CA ILE A 863 -10.50 -13.30 27.29
C ILE A 863 -9.47 -13.29 26.15
N LYS A 864 -9.69 -12.55 25.06
CA LYS A 864 -8.70 -12.37 23.99
C LYS A 864 -7.68 -11.25 24.31
N ARG A 865 -8.12 -10.15 24.91
CA ARG A 865 -7.34 -8.92 25.14
C ARG A 865 -6.97 -8.70 26.61
N PHE A 866 -6.54 -9.73 27.34
CA PHE A 866 -6.08 -9.58 28.72
C PHE A 866 -4.61 -9.13 28.83
N ASN A 867 -4.27 -8.38 29.89
CA ASN A 867 -2.89 -8.22 30.33
C ASN A 867 -2.56 -9.19 31.48
N ARG A 868 -3.35 -9.15 32.58
CA ARG A 868 -3.33 -10.11 33.70
C ARG A 868 -4.15 -11.35 33.37
N TYR A 869 -3.70 -12.55 33.76
CA TYR A 869 -4.38 -13.81 33.40
C TYR A 869 -5.85 -13.84 33.87
N PRO A 870 -6.79 -14.35 33.07
CA PRO A 870 -8.21 -14.29 33.38
C PRO A 870 -8.64 -15.35 34.42
N LEU A 871 -9.47 -14.94 35.37
CA LEU A 871 -10.24 -15.81 36.25
C LEU A 871 -11.72 -15.73 35.85
N ILE A 872 -12.24 -16.85 35.37
CA ILE A 872 -13.54 -16.98 34.75
C ILE A 872 -14.53 -17.54 35.78
N VAL A 873 -15.56 -16.75 36.10
CA VAL A 873 -16.70 -17.21 36.93
C VAL A 873 -17.75 -17.78 35.99
N ASP A 874 -17.82 -19.11 35.90
CA ASP A 874 -18.66 -19.85 34.94
C ASP A 874 -19.43 -20.97 35.65
N PRO A 875 -20.57 -20.65 36.30
CA PRO A 875 -21.45 -21.67 36.91
C PRO A 875 -22.15 -22.55 35.87
N SER A 876 -22.11 -22.17 34.60
CA SER A 876 -22.83 -22.84 33.51
C SER A 876 -22.00 -23.92 32.79
N GLY A 877 -20.67 -23.76 32.76
CA GLY A 877 -19.74 -24.49 31.92
C GLY A 877 -19.61 -23.98 30.47
N GLN A 878 -20.34 -22.93 30.08
CA GLN A 878 -20.33 -22.42 28.69
C GLN A 878 -18.96 -21.84 28.29
N ALA A 879 -18.37 -20.99 29.14
CA ALA A 879 -17.07 -20.39 28.87
C ALA A 879 -15.97 -21.46 28.84
N THR A 880 -16.07 -22.43 29.74
CA THR A 880 -15.20 -23.63 29.78
C THR A 880 -15.22 -24.40 28.45
N GLU A 881 -16.38 -24.56 27.83
CA GLU A 881 -16.55 -25.28 26.56
C GLU A 881 -15.99 -24.47 25.37
N PHE A 882 -16.26 -23.16 25.33
CA PHE A 882 -15.70 -22.21 24.35
C PHE A 882 -14.16 -22.17 24.36
N ILE A 883 -13.54 -21.80 25.50
CA ILE A 883 -12.38 -22.49 26.09
C ILE A 883 -11.64 -23.51 25.21
N MET A 884 -12.13 -24.73 25.36
CA MET A 884 -11.60 -25.98 24.83
C MET A 884 -11.69 -26.06 23.30
N ASN A 885 -12.70 -25.42 22.70
CA ASN A 885 -12.86 -25.36 21.25
C ASN A 885 -11.86 -24.38 20.61
N GLU A 886 -11.74 -23.17 21.17
CA GLU A 886 -10.88 -22.09 20.63
C GLU A 886 -9.39 -22.45 20.66
N TYR A 887 -8.94 -23.16 21.70
CA TYR A 887 -7.54 -23.57 21.88
C TYR A 887 -7.26 -25.03 21.51
N ARG A 888 -8.19 -25.69 20.79
CA ARG A 888 -8.08 -27.10 20.38
C ARG A 888 -6.80 -27.41 19.60
N ASP A 889 -6.45 -26.54 18.65
CA ASP A 889 -5.25 -26.69 17.80
C ASP A 889 -3.95 -26.59 18.60
N ARG A 890 -3.99 -25.90 19.75
CA ARG A 890 -2.87 -25.71 20.68
C ARG A 890 -2.86 -26.72 21.84
N LYS A 891 -3.66 -27.79 21.80
CA LYS A 891 -3.68 -28.88 22.79
C LYS A 891 -3.84 -28.43 24.25
N ILE A 892 -4.80 -27.54 24.51
CA ILE A 892 -5.08 -27.06 25.87
C ILE A 892 -5.23 -28.19 26.92
N THR A 893 -4.46 -28.09 28.00
CA THR A 893 -4.46 -29.06 29.11
C THR A 893 -5.44 -28.61 30.20
N ARG A 894 -6.20 -29.55 30.76
CA ARG A 894 -7.23 -29.29 31.80
C ARG A 894 -6.83 -29.92 33.13
N THR A 895 -6.82 -29.14 34.20
CA THR A 895 -6.43 -29.55 35.57
C THR A 895 -7.45 -29.04 36.60
N ARG A 896 -7.48 -29.62 37.81
CA ARG A 896 -8.32 -29.15 38.94
C ARG A 896 -7.46 -28.91 40.18
N CYS A 897 -7.78 -27.90 40.98
CA CYS A 897 -7.11 -27.68 42.26
C CYS A 897 -7.38 -28.79 43.29
N ALA A 898 -8.64 -29.25 43.38
CA ALA A 898 -9.12 -30.03 44.52
C ALA A 898 -9.11 -31.56 44.33
N THR A 899 -8.08 -32.23 44.86
CA THR A 899 -8.19 -33.51 45.61
C THR A 899 -6.85 -33.91 46.23
N GLY A 900 -6.87 -34.70 47.31
CA GLY A 900 -5.68 -35.19 48.03
C GLY A 900 -4.79 -36.21 47.28
N SER A 901 -4.83 -36.26 45.95
CA SER A 901 -4.03 -37.20 45.13
C SER A 901 -2.71 -36.61 44.60
N TYR A 902 -2.30 -35.42 45.07
CA TYR A 902 -0.98 -34.84 44.81
C TYR A 902 0.14 -35.60 45.56
N ARG A 903 0.30 -36.90 45.26
CA ARG A 903 1.41 -37.73 45.73
C ARG A 903 2.71 -37.30 45.03
N PHE A 904 3.29 -36.19 45.49
CA PHE A 904 4.70 -35.82 45.24
C PHE A 904 5.65 -36.80 45.97
N GLY A 905 5.55 -38.08 45.62
CA GLY A 905 6.22 -39.21 46.24
C GLY A 905 6.21 -40.41 45.30
N THR A 906 7.40 -40.84 44.87
CA THR A 906 7.70 -41.97 43.97
C THR A 906 7.29 -41.88 42.48
N LYS A 907 6.45 -40.93 42.06
CA LYS A 907 6.34 -40.50 40.64
C LYS A 907 6.28 -38.97 40.53
N GLN A 908 6.80 -38.44 39.42
CA GLN A 908 6.98 -36.99 39.17
C GLN A 908 5.62 -36.26 38.99
N PRO A 909 5.55 -34.95 39.30
CA PRO A 909 4.29 -34.21 39.34
C PRO A 909 3.80 -33.78 37.95
N ASP A 910 2.47 -33.67 37.77
CA ASP A 910 1.90 -33.43 36.43
C ASP A 910 2.13 -32.04 35.85
N PHE A 911 2.44 -31.03 36.69
CA PHE A 911 2.96 -29.73 36.23
C PHE A 911 4.33 -29.86 35.52
N VAL A 912 5.08 -30.93 35.81
CA VAL A 912 6.35 -31.32 35.17
C VAL A 912 6.12 -32.41 34.10
N CYS A 913 4.96 -33.07 34.06
CA CYS A 913 4.63 -34.01 32.97
C CYS A 913 4.50 -33.32 31.59
N ALA A 914 4.32 -31.99 31.54
CA ALA A 914 4.48 -31.20 30.32
C ALA A 914 5.90 -31.34 29.70
N GLN A 915 6.93 -31.63 30.51
CA GLN A 915 8.29 -31.91 30.04
C GLN A 915 8.52 -33.37 29.63
N ARG A 916 7.58 -34.30 29.84
CA ARG A 916 7.80 -35.75 29.60
C ARG A 916 7.76 -36.19 28.14
N SER A 917 7.66 -35.25 27.21
CA SER A 917 8.05 -35.44 25.81
C SER A 917 9.58 -35.35 25.58
N VAL A 918 10.36 -34.90 26.58
CA VAL A 918 11.80 -34.63 26.44
C VAL A 918 12.63 -35.19 27.62
N GLN A 919 12.94 -36.49 27.59
CA GLN A 919 14.21 -37.03 28.12
C GLN A 919 14.56 -38.35 27.40
N PRO A 920 15.86 -38.69 27.26
CA PRO A 920 16.30 -39.75 26.34
C PRO A 920 16.05 -41.16 26.88
N PHE A 921 15.47 -42.02 26.05
CA PHE A 921 15.34 -43.44 26.35
C PHE A 921 16.70 -44.14 26.19
N SER A 922 17.31 -44.55 27.31
CA SER A 922 18.65 -45.15 27.34
C SER A 922 18.65 -46.59 26.79
N GLY A 923 18.54 -46.77 25.48
CA GLY A 923 18.40 -48.11 24.88
C GLY A 923 18.33 -48.19 23.36
N ARG A 924 19.43 -47.81 22.66
CA ARG A 924 19.71 -48.09 21.23
C ARG A 924 18.65 -47.64 20.20
N CYS A 925 18.92 -46.51 19.54
CA CYS A 925 18.68 -46.32 18.10
C CYS A 925 19.76 -45.40 17.51
N LEU A 926 19.80 -45.29 16.18
CA LEU A 926 20.90 -44.69 15.41
C LEU A 926 20.87 -43.14 15.39
N PRO A 927 22.02 -42.48 15.16
CA PRO A 927 22.10 -41.02 15.05
C PRO A 927 21.97 -40.54 13.59
N GLU A 928 21.01 -39.66 13.29
CA GLU A 928 21.09 -38.76 12.12
C GLU A 928 20.11 -37.57 12.25
N GLU A 929 20.48 -36.45 11.62
CA GLU A 929 19.67 -35.26 11.27
C GLU A 929 18.85 -34.54 12.37
N SER A 930 19.59 -33.79 13.20
CA SER A 930 19.33 -32.36 13.49
C SER A 930 17.91 -31.79 13.29
N ARG A 931 17.11 -31.77 14.35
CA ARG A 931 16.09 -30.72 14.59
C ARG A 931 16.16 -30.25 16.03
N GLU A 932 16.05 -28.94 16.22
CA GLU A 932 16.18 -28.30 17.54
C GLU A 932 14.96 -28.60 18.42
N CYS A 933 15.20 -29.03 19.66
CA CYS A 933 14.14 -29.31 20.63
C CYS A 933 13.56 -28.01 21.23
N SER A 934 12.87 -27.21 20.41
CA SER A 934 12.05 -26.10 20.90
C SER A 934 10.91 -26.65 21.77
N ALA A 935 10.93 -26.35 23.06
CA ALA A 935 9.90 -26.78 24.00
C ALA A 935 8.56 -26.13 23.65
N ILE A 936 7.58 -26.94 23.24
CA ILE A 936 6.21 -26.50 22.98
C ILE A 936 5.48 -26.43 24.33
N TRP A 937 5.07 -25.21 24.71
CA TRP A 937 4.31 -24.95 25.92
C TRP A 937 2.83 -24.81 25.60
N ASP A 938 2.07 -25.87 25.85
CA ASP A 938 0.62 -25.91 25.67
C ASP A 938 -0.09 -25.00 26.71
N PRO A 939 -1.24 -24.39 26.37
CA PRO A 939 -2.00 -23.54 27.29
C PRO A 939 -2.71 -24.37 28.38
N LEU A 940 -2.90 -23.78 29.56
CA LEU A 940 -3.40 -24.47 30.75
C LEU A 940 -4.75 -23.91 31.21
N LEU A 941 -5.73 -24.79 31.47
CA LEU A 941 -7.03 -24.48 32.06
C LEU A 941 -7.14 -25.13 33.44
N VAL A 942 -7.03 -24.33 34.51
CA VAL A 942 -7.18 -24.80 35.90
C VAL A 942 -8.61 -24.53 36.36
N GLN A 943 -9.26 -25.56 36.90
CA GLN A 943 -10.64 -25.52 37.36
C GLN A 943 -10.76 -25.69 38.88
N ASP A 944 -11.94 -25.31 39.37
CA ASP A 944 -12.34 -25.41 40.78
C ASP A 944 -11.37 -24.56 41.65
N VAL A 945 -11.02 -23.36 41.15
CA VAL A 945 -10.03 -22.42 41.71
C VAL A 945 -10.62 -21.61 42.88
N GLU A 946 -11.12 -22.34 43.87
CA GLU A 946 -11.67 -21.81 45.13
C GLU A 946 -10.59 -21.68 46.20
N SER A 947 -9.74 -22.71 46.32
CA SER A 947 -8.45 -22.64 46.98
C SER A 947 -7.37 -22.73 45.91
N TYR A 948 -6.62 -21.65 45.72
CA TYR A 948 -5.48 -21.61 44.82
C TYR A 948 -4.20 -21.81 45.63
N ASP A 949 -3.23 -22.52 45.03
CA ASP A 949 -1.97 -22.88 45.67
C ASP A 949 -0.99 -21.68 45.54
N PRO A 950 -0.39 -21.18 46.64
CA PRO A 950 0.57 -20.06 46.59
C PRO A 950 1.75 -20.27 45.64
N ILE A 951 2.05 -21.52 45.24
CA ILE A 951 3.04 -21.83 44.19
C ILE A 951 2.73 -21.14 42.84
N LEU A 952 1.48 -20.74 42.58
CA LEU A 952 1.10 -20.00 41.37
C LEU A 952 1.46 -18.51 41.42
N ASN A 953 1.85 -17.98 42.58
CA ASN A 953 2.10 -16.55 42.78
C ASN A 953 3.15 -15.95 41.82
N PRO A 954 4.33 -16.56 41.60
CA PRO A 954 5.31 -16.04 40.64
C PRO A 954 4.75 -16.01 39.21
N VAL A 955 3.97 -17.03 38.82
CA VAL A 955 3.37 -17.13 37.47
C VAL A 955 2.29 -16.05 37.27
N LEU A 956 1.43 -15.82 38.26
CA LEU A 956 0.38 -14.82 38.18
C LEU A 956 0.93 -13.38 38.21
N ASN A 957 1.98 -13.13 38.98
CA ASN A 957 2.71 -11.84 38.98
C ASN A 957 3.64 -11.68 37.76
N ARG A 958 3.94 -12.77 37.01
CA ARG A 958 4.98 -12.86 35.97
C ARG A 958 6.38 -12.44 36.48
N GLU A 959 6.77 -12.96 37.64
CA GLU A 959 8.09 -12.79 38.26
C GLU A 959 9.17 -13.58 37.49
N VAL A 960 9.54 -13.07 36.32
CA VAL A 960 10.56 -13.66 35.44
C VAL A 960 11.95 -13.09 35.72
N ARG A 961 12.98 -13.89 35.46
CA ARG A 961 14.40 -13.53 35.54
C ARG A 961 15.08 -13.76 34.20
N ARG A 962 15.91 -12.81 33.75
CA ARG A 962 16.60 -12.89 32.46
C ARG A 962 18.06 -13.32 32.64
N THR A 963 18.36 -14.58 32.33
CA THR A 963 19.71 -15.15 32.49
C THR A 963 20.21 -15.69 31.15
N GLY A 964 21.30 -15.13 30.63
CA GLY A 964 21.93 -15.62 29.39
C GLY A 964 21.00 -15.59 28.15
N GLY A 965 20.09 -14.61 28.09
CA GLY A 965 19.07 -14.50 27.03
C GLY A 965 17.83 -15.37 27.22
N ARG A 966 17.80 -16.25 28.23
CA ARG A 966 16.61 -17.03 28.59
C ARG A 966 15.73 -16.29 29.58
N VAL A 967 14.42 -16.56 29.53
CA VAL A 967 13.42 -16.03 30.46
C VAL A 967 13.04 -17.18 31.40
N LEU A 968 13.57 -17.15 32.63
CA LEU A 968 13.33 -18.15 33.66
C LEU A 968 12.25 -17.69 34.64
N ILE A 969 11.51 -18.63 35.22
CA ILE A 969 10.61 -18.40 36.35
C ILE A 969 10.87 -19.42 37.46
N THR A 970 10.93 -18.97 38.71
CA THR A 970 11.30 -19.83 39.84
C THR A 970 10.04 -20.39 40.51
N LEU A 971 9.76 -21.69 40.37
CA LEU A 971 8.64 -22.37 41.02
C LEU A 971 9.15 -23.24 42.18
N GLY A 972 8.99 -22.74 43.40
CA GLY A 972 9.67 -23.28 44.58
C GLY A 972 11.20 -23.19 44.40
N ASP A 973 11.81 -24.37 44.32
CA ASP A 973 13.26 -24.57 44.22
C ASP A 973 13.75 -24.80 42.77
N GLN A 974 12.86 -24.78 41.78
CA GLN A 974 13.18 -25.07 40.38
C GLN A 974 12.99 -23.85 39.48
N ASP A 975 14.03 -23.52 38.72
CA ASP A 975 13.99 -22.48 37.68
C ASP A 975 13.59 -23.12 36.34
N ILE A 976 12.57 -22.56 35.69
CA ILE A 976 11.92 -23.13 34.50
C ILE A 976 11.92 -22.10 33.37
N ASP A 977 12.33 -22.50 32.15
CA ASP A 977 12.26 -21.66 30.94
C ASP A 977 10.79 -21.35 30.57
N LEU A 978 10.37 -20.08 30.62
CA LEU A 978 9.01 -19.62 30.33
C LEU A 978 8.89 -19.06 28.91
N SER A 979 8.04 -19.67 28.07
CA SER A 979 7.72 -19.11 26.75
C SER A 979 6.86 -17.83 26.86
N PRO A 980 7.15 -16.77 26.08
CA PRO A 980 6.25 -15.63 25.90
C PRO A 980 4.85 -15.99 25.38
N SER A 981 4.67 -17.18 24.80
CA SER A 981 3.37 -17.68 24.31
C SER A 981 2.52 -18.38 25.37
N PHE A 982 3.02 -18.55 26.61
CA PHE A 982 2.33 -19.32 27.64
C PHE A 982 1.10 -18.58 28.20
N THR A 983 -0.05 -19.26 28.20
CA THR A 983 -1.30 -18.75 28.76
C THR A 983 -1.94 -19.72 29.74
N ILE A 984 -2.35 -19.19 30.90
CA ILE A 984 -3.15 -19.89 31.90
C ILE A 984 -4.53 -19.23 32.04
N PHE A 985 -5.56 -20.06 32.07
CA PHE A 985 -6.95 -19.70 32.34
C PHE A 985 -7.36 -20.31 33.69
N LEU A 986 -7.90 -19.51 34.59
CA LEU A 986 -8.46 -19.97 35.86
C LEU A 986 -9.98 -20.00 35.75
N SER A 987 -10.63 -21.01 36.31
CA SER A 987 -12.08 -21.19 36.25
C SER A 987 -12.65 -21.61 37.60
N THR A 988 -13.74 -20.96 38.01
CA THR A 988 -14.56 -21.34 39.16
C THR A 988 -16.00 -21.58 38.72
N ARG A 989 -16.69 -22.47 39.43
CA ARG A 989 -18.08 -22.87 39.18
C ARG A 989 -19.05 -22.33 40.21
N ASP A 990 -18.56 -21.87 41.36
CA ASP A 990 -19.38 -21.40 42.46
C ASP A 990 -19.76 -19.91 42.27
N PRO A 991 -21.03 -19.59 41.95
CA PRO A 991 -21.50 -18.19 41.88
C PRO A 991 -21.72 -17.62 43.28
N SER A 992 -21.80 -18.49 44.29
CA SER A 992 -21.92 -18.23 45.73
C SER A 992 -20.79 -17.36 46.32
N ARG A 993 -19.62 -17.29 45.66
CA ARG A 993 -18.56 -16.32 45.98
C ARG A 993 -18.80 -14.91 45.43
N ALA A 994 -19.85 -14.73 44.63
CA ALA A 994 -20.19 -13.49 43.93
C ALA A 994 -21.68 -13.14 43.99
N ALA A 995 -22.53 -13.84 44.78
CA ALA A 995 -23.97 -13.57 44.84
C ALA A 995 -24.69 -13.98 46.16
N ILE A 996 -24.83 -13.00 47.06
CA ILE A 996 -26.03 -12.72 47.89
C ILE A 996 -26.29 -13.62 49.13
N LEU A 997 -27.04 -13.05 50.09
CA LEU A 997 -27.17 -13.40 51.51
C LEU A 997 -28.07 -14.62 51.85
N SER A 998 -27.50 -15.65 52.49
CA SER A 998 -28.26 -16.53 53.42
C SER A 998 -27.38 -17.34 54.38
N SER A 999 -26.16 -17.72 53.97
CA SER A 999 -25.13 -18.26 54.86
C SER A 999 -24.24 -17.11 55.40
N PRO A 1000 -23.84 -17.12 56.70
CA PRO A 1000 -22.97 -16.09 57.28
C PRO A 1000 -21.48 -16.22 56.88
N VAL A 1001 -21.18 -16.97 55.82
CA VAL A 1001 -19.81 -17.19 55.30
C VAL A 1001 -19.75 -16.74 53.85
N GLN A 1002 -19.65 -15.43 53.64
CA GLN A 1002 -19.33 -14.85 52.33
C GLN A 1002 -17.85 -15.09 52.05
N VAL A 1003 -17.52 -16.10 51.24
CA VAL A 1003 -16.13 -16.35 50.84
C VAL A 1003 -15.77 -15.42 49.67
N GLU A 1004 -15.58 -14.14 49.99
CA GLU A 1004 -14.99 -13.18 49.05
C GLU A 1004 -13.62 -13.69 48.56
N PHE A 1005 -13.28 -13.39 47.31
CA PHE A 1005 -11.93 -13.68 46.83
C PHE A 1005 -10.92 -12.80 47.58
N PRO A 1006 -9.80 -13.38 48.09
CA PRO A 1006 -8.82 -12.59 48.82
C PRO A 1006 -8.31 -11.46 47.92
N PRO A 1007 -8.31 -10.19 48.38
CA PRO A 1007 -8.00 -9.02 47.56
C PRO A 1007 -6.65 -9.08 46.83
N ASP A 1008 -5.73 -9.88 47.36
CA ASP A 1008 -4.44 -10.16 46.75
C ASP A 1008 -4.55 -10.93 45.43
N LEU A 1009 -5.40 -11.98 45.38
CA LEU A 1009 -5.74 -12.67 44.13
C LEU A 1009 -6.44 -11.71 43.16
N CYS A 1010 -7.40 -10.92 43.66
CA CYS A 1010 -8.12 -9.91 42.87
C CYS A 1010 -7.18 -8.93 42.18
N SER A 1011 -6.06 -8.55 42.82
CA SER A 1011 -5.05 -7.69 42.21
C SER A 1011 -4.27 -8.36 41.06
N ARG A 1012 -4.17 -9.70 41.06
CA ARG A 1012 -3.30 -10.52 40.19
C ARG A 1012 -4.00 -11.03 38.92
N VAL A 1013 -5.32 -11.18 38.94
CA VAL A 1013 -6.12 -11.79 37.85
C VAL A 1013 -7.13 -10.80 37.27
N THR A 1014 -7.54 -11.03 36.01
CA THR A 1014 -8.66 -10.31 35.39
C THR A 1014 -9.95 -11.10 35.60
N PHE A 1015 -10.91 -10.61 36.39
CA PHE A 1015 -12.20 -11.31 36.52
C PHE A 1015 -13.05 -11.18 35.26
N VAL A 1016 -13.61 -12.30 34.79
CA VAL A 1016 -14.58 -12.34 33.69
C VAL A 1016 -15.80 -13.17 34.11
N ASN A 1017 -16.95 -12.52 34.24
CA ASN A 1017 -18.16 -13.08 34.82
C ASN A 1017 -19.15 -13.58 33.76
N PHE A 1018 -19.27 -14.91 33.63
CA PHE A 1018 -20.24 -15.60 32.76
C PHE A 1018 -21.51 -16.06 33.51
N THR A 1019 -21.79 -15.51 34.68
CA THR A 1019 -23.10 -15.70 35.33
C THR A 1019 -24.19 -15.13 34.43
N VAL A 1020 -25.06 -15.99 33.92
CA VAL A 1020 -26.07 -15.61 32.91
C VAL A 1020 -27.11 -14.68 33.53
N THR A 1021 -27.20 -13.47 32.98
CA THR A 1021 -28.11 -12.40 33.44
C THR A 1021 -29.51 -12.57 32.85
N ARG A 1022 -30.52 -11.87 33.38
CA ARG A 1022 -31.89 -11.90 32.82
C ARG A 1022 -31.92 -11.52 31.33
N GLY A 1023 -31.16 -10.48 30.94
CA GLY A 1023 -31.05 -10.05 29.54
C GLY A 1023 -30.28 -11.03 28.65
N SER A 1024 -29.19 -11.62 29.16
CA SER A 1024 -28.44 -12.65 28.43
C SER A 1024 -29.30 -13.90 28.20
N LEU A 1025 -29.99 -14.41 29.23
CA LEU A 1025 -30.91 -15.54 29.11
C LEU A 1025 -32.04 -15.27 28.11
N GLN A 1026 -32.67 -14.08 28.19
CA GLN A 1026 -33.72 -13.67 27.25
C GLN A 1026 -33.22 -13.71 25.80
N SER A 1027 -32.04 -13.14 25.53
CA SER A 1027 -31.42 -13.14 24.20
C SER A 1027 -31.05 -14.56 23.73
N GLN A 1028 -30.47 -15.40 24.58
CA GLN A 1028 -30.15 -16.80 24.26
C GLN A 1028 -31.42 -17.62 23.93
N CYS A 1029 -32.47 -17.49 24.74
CA CYS A 1029 -33.77 -18.14 24.50
C CYS A 1029 -34.46 -17.62 23.23
N LEU A 1030 -34.47 -16.31 22.99
CA LEU A 1030 -35.05 -15.72 21.78
C LEU A 1030 -34.33 -16.21 20.51
N ASN A 1031 -33.00 -16.31 20.55
CA ASN A 1031 -32.20 -16.86 19.45
C ASN A 1031 -32.51 -18.35 19.19
N GLN A 1032 -32.81 -19.14 20.24
CA GLN A 1032 -33.24 -20.54 20.09
C GLN A 1032 -34.67 -20.68 19.55
N VAL A 1033 -35.62 -19.83 19.98
CA VAL A 1033 -36.99 -19.80 19.43
C VAL A 1033 -36.97 -19.45 17.95
N LEU A 1034 -36.21 -18.43 17.55
CA LEU A 1034 -36.14 -18.02 16.13
C LEU A 1034 -35.59 -19.15 15.25
N LYS A 1035 -34.53 -19.84 15.70
CA LYS A 1035 -33.95 -21.02 15.04
C LYS A 1035 -34.93 -22.17 14.87
N ALA A 1036 -35.83 -22.38 15.84
CA ALA A 1036 -36.81 -23.47 15.79
C ALA A 1036 -38.06 -23.13 14.95
N GLU A 1037 -38.64 -21.95 15.15
CA GLU A 1037 -39.93 -21.58 14.53
C GLU A 1037 -39.79 -20.95 13.15
N ARG A 1038 -38.73 -20.17 12.89
CA ARG A 1038 -38.46 -19.58 11.58
C ARG A 1038 -37.00 -19.75 11.17
N PRO A 1039 -36.57 -20.98 10.83
CA PRO A 1039 -35.25 -21.22 10.26
C PRO A 1039 -35.06 -20.50 8.92
N ASP A 1040 -36.12 -20.07 8.23
CA ASP A 1040 -36.01 -19.21 7.04
C ASP A 1040 -35.62 -17.77 7.38
N VAL A 1041 -36.16 -17.23 8.49
CA VAL A 1041 -35.79 -15.91 9.02
C VAL A 1041 -34.49 -15.99 9.79
N ASP A 1042 -34.15 -17.10 10.46
CA ASP A 1042 -32.85 -17.27 11.11
C ASP A 1042 -31.73 -17.57 10.11
N ALA A 1043 -31.98 -18.29 9.02
CA ALA A 1043 -31.06 -18.36 7.87
C ALA A 1043 -30.90 -16.97 7.25
N LYS A 1044 -31.99 -16.27 6.91
CA LYS A 1044 -31.91 -14.85 6.48
C LYS A 1044 -31.42 -13.88 7.57
N ARG A 1045 -31.23 -14.32 8.81
CA ARG A 1045 -30.57 -13.58 9.91
C ARG A 1045 -29.19 -14.17 10.22
N SER A 1046 -28.73 -15.21 9.52
CA SER A 1046 -27.39 -15.78 9.59
C SER A 1046 -26.59 -15.45 8.33
N ASP A 1047 -27.22 -15.47 7.15
CA ASP A 1047 -26.72 -14.89 5.89
C ASP A 1047 -26.63 -13.37 6.08
N LEU A 1048 -27.79 -12.74 6.30
CA LEU A 1048 -28.11 -12.06 7.56
C LEU A 1048 -26.88 -11.71 8.41
N LEU A 1049 -26.58 -12.35 9.55
CA LEU A 1049 -25.54 -11.95 10.51
C LEU A 1049 -24.10 -11.99 9.97
N SER A 1050 -23.78 -12.83 8.99
CA SER A 1050 -22.53 -12.71 8.20
C SER A 1050 -22.43 -11.33 7.51
N TYR A 1051 -23.59 -10.78 7.13
CA TYR A 1051 -23.81 -9.41 6.63
C TYR A 1051 -24.36 -8.44 7.71
N LYS A 1052 -24.64 -8.89 8.96
CA LYS A 1052 -25.41 -8.19 10.02
C LYS A 1052 -24.79 -8.23 11.42
N VAL A 1053 -23.51 -8.55 11.53
CA VAL A 1053 -22.60 -7.87 12.48
C VAL A 1053 -22.44 -6.40 12.00
N CYS A 1054 -23.60 -5.74 11.81
CA CYS A 1054 -23.88 -4.76 10.76
C CYS A 1054 -25.43 -4.45 10.72
N TYR A 1055 -25.95 -3.60 11.61
CA TYR A 1055 -27.34 -3.06 11.71
C TYR A 1055 -28.19 -3.50 12.92
N ILE A 1056 -28.08 -2.70 13.98
CA ILE A 1056 -29.17 -1.75 14.26
C ILE A 1056 -28.61 -0.33 14.03
N CYS A 1057 -29.39 0.56 13.42
CA CYS A 1057 -28.92 1.77 12.71
C CYS A 1057 -28.16 2.83 13.53
N ILE A 1058 -27.12 3.39 12.89
CA ILE A 1058 -27.34 4.63 12.11
C ILE A 1058 -27.34 4.28 10.60
N CYS A 1059 -28.33 4.78 9.86
CA CYS A 1059 -28.84 4.10 8.66
C CYS A 1059 -28.12 4.39 7.32
N MET A 1060 -26.79 4.23 7.26
CA MET A 1060 -26.08 4.24 5.96
C MET A 1060 -24.81 3.37 5.87
N TYR A 1061 -24.23 2.94 7.00
CA TYR A 1061 -22.83 2.49 7.08
C TYR A 1061 -22.63 1.02 7.53
N LEU A 1062 -23.70 0.24 7.59
CA LEU A 1062 -23.70 -1.06 8.29
C LEU A 1062 -24.28 -2.20 7.42
N CYS A 1063 -24.15 -2.14 6.10
CA CYS A 1063 -24.52 -3.27 5.21
C CYS A 1063 -23.32 -4.12 4.79
N GLN A 1064 -22.20 -3.98 5.49
CA GLN A 1064 -20.86 -4.11 4.93
C GLN A 1064 -19.99 -5.14 5.68
N GLY A 1065 -20.53 -6.17 6.32
CA GLY A 1065 -19.75 -7.15 7.11
C GLY A 1065 -18.71 -7.92 6.27
N GLU A 1066 -19.13 -9.05 5.71
CA GLU A 1066 -18.32 -9.74 4.68
C GLU A 1066 -18.01 -8.84 3.48
N PHE A 1067 -18.89 -7.90 3.11
CA PHE A 1067 -18.67 -7.07 1.93
C PHE A 1067 -17.63 -5.95 2.11
N HIS A 1068 -17.42 -5.31 3.27
CA HIS A 1068 -16.19 -4.52 3.49
C HIS A 1068 -14.99 -5.39 3.82
N LEU A 1069 -15.11 -6.60 4.36
CA LEU A 1069 -13.94 -7.49 4.43
C LEU A 1069 -13.46 -7.86 3.02
N ARG A 1070 -14.39 -8.19 2.11
CA ARG A 1070 -14.10 -8.50 0.71
C ARG A 1070 -13.72 -7.27 -0.10
N LEU A 1071 -14.40 -6.12 0.07
CA LEU A 1071 -13.94 -4.87 -0.55
C LEU A 1071 -12.59 -4.45 0.02
N ARG A 1072 -12.35 -4.41 1.34
CA ARG A 1072 -11.03 -4.05 1.89
C ARG A 1072 -9.95 -5.00 1.43
N HIS A 1073 -10.24 -6.30 1.26
CA HIS A 1073 -9.27 -7.25 0.71
C HIS A 1073 -9.00 -6.98 -0.78
N LEU A 1074 -10.02 -6.63 -1.57
CA LEU A 1074 -9.88 -6.20 -2.98
C LEU A 1074 -9.20 -4.83 -3.11
N GLU A 1075 -9.48 -3.88 -2.22
CA GLU A 1075 -8.88 -2.54 -2.10
C GLU A 1075 -7.42 -2.68 -1.67
N GLN A 1076 -7.10 -3.48 -0.64
CA GLN A 1076 -5.72 -3.80 -0.25
C GLN A 1076 -4.98 -4.52 -1.37
N SER A 1077 -5.64 -5.45 -2.10
CA SER A 1077 -5.01 -6.13 -3.24
C SER A 1077 -4.78 -5.17 -4.43
N LEU A 1078 -5.71 -4.25 -4.69
CA LEU A 1078 -5.59 -3.21 -5.73
C LEU A 1078 -4.53 -2.16 -5.35
N LEU A 1079 -4.48 -1.72 -4.09
CA LEU A 1079 -3.46 -0.82 -3.54
C LEU A 1079 -2.09 -1.49 -3.51
N GLN A 1080 -2.02 -2.80 -3.20
CA GLN A 1080 -0.80 -3.58 -3.32
C GLN A 1080 -0.34 -3.68 -4.78
N ALA A 1081 -1.24 -3.97 -5.73
CA ALA A 1081 -0.93 -3.98 -7.16
C ALA A 1081 -0.44 -2.59 -7.64
N LEU A 1082 -1.12 -1.50 -7.26
CA LEU A 1082 -0.71 -0.13 -7.53
C LEU A 1082 0.68 0.22 -6.94
N ASN A 1083 1.05 -0.37 -5.81
CA ASN A 1083 2.36 -0.19 -5.17
C ASN A 1083 3.46 -1.10 -5.76
N GLU A 1084 3.11 -2.30 -6.24
CA GLU A 1084 4.05 -3.23 -6.89
C GLU A 1084 4.41 -2.78 -8.32
N VAL A 1085 3.54 -2.02 -8.99
CA VAL A 1085 3.78 -1.50 -10.35
C VAL A 1085 4.81 -0.37 -10.33
N LYS A 1086 6.05 -0.75 -10.66
CA LYS A 1086 7.22 0.14 -10.86
C LYS A 1086 7.26 0.80 -12.25
N GLY A 1087 6.18 0.71 -13.02
CA GLY A 1087 6.09 1.17 -14.41
C GLY A 1087 4.82 1.97 -14.68
N ARG A 1088 4.39 2.04 -15.95
CA ARG A 1088 3.12 2.66 -16.32
C ARG A 1088 1.96 1.73 -15.97
N ILE A 1089 1.02 2.22 -15.16
CA ILE A 1089 -0.21 1.51 -14.76
C ILE A 1089 -1.06 1.06 -15.98
N LEU A 1090 -0.92 1.74 -17.12
CA LEU A 1090 -1.62 1.44 -18.37
C LEU A 1090 -1.10 0.20 -19.14
N ASP A 1091 -0.03 -0.43 -18.66
CA ASP A 1091 0.64 -1.57 -19.32
C ASP A 1091 0.51 -2.90 -18.53
N ASP A 1092 -0.24 -2.95 -17.41
CA ASP A 1092 -0.53 -4.18 -16.66
C ASP A 1092 -2.05 -4.47 -16.57
N ASP A 1093 -2.49 -5.43 -17.39
CA ASP A 1093 -3.90 -5.85 -17.46
C ASP A 1093 -4.42 -6.48 -16.14
N ARG A 1094 -3.55 -6.84 -15.19
CA ARG A 1094 -3.94 -7.35 -13.86
C ARG A 1094 -4.73 -6.32 -13.06
N ILE A 1095 -4.32 -5.04 -13.13
CA ILE A 1095 -4.99 -3.95 -12.43
C ILE A 1095 -6.43 -3.81 -12.94
N ILE A 1096 -6.59 -3.85 -14.27
CA ILE A 1096 -7.91 -3.76 -14.92
C ILE A 1096 -8.81 -4.91 -14.45
N GLY A 1097 -8.31 -6.16 -14.47
CA GLY A 1097 -9.07 -7.31 -13.98
C GLY A 1097 -9.45 -7.23 -12.49
N GLN A 1098 -8.58 -6.70 -11.63
CA GLN A 1098 -8.91 -6.47 -10.22
C GLN A 1098 -9.95 -5.35 -10.04
N LEU A 1099 -9.85 -4.28 -10.83
CA LEU A 1099 -10.75 -3.13 -10.79
C LEU A 1099 -12.15 -3.50 -11.32
N GLU A 1100 -12.25 -4.33 -12.36
CA GLU A 1100 -13.51 -4.93 -12.81
C GLU A 1100 -14.14 -5.81 -11.71
N ASN A 1101 -13.36 -6.65 -11.02
CA ASN A 1101 -13.84 -7.44 -9.88
C ASN A 1101 -14.32 -6.56 -8.70
N LEU A 1102 -13.61 -5.47 -8.39
CA LEU A 1102 -13.99 -4.51 -7.35
C LEU A 1102 -15.26 -3.73 -7.74
N LYS A 1103 -15.39 -3.37 -9.03
CA LYS A 1103 -16.58 -2.71 -9.57
C LYS A 1103 -17.78 -3.65 -9.60
N GLU A 1104 -17.64 -4.91 -10.01
CA GLU A 1104 -18.69 -5.93 -9.85
C GLU A 1104 -19.10 -6.11 -8.38
N GLY A 1105 -18.13 -6.21 -7.47
CA GLY A 1105 -18.38 -6.32 -6.02
C GLY A 1105 -19.16 -5.12 -5.47
N SER A 1106 -18.95 -3.92 -6.03
CA SER A 1106 -19.65 -2.69 -5.66
C SER A 1106 -21.03 -2.55 -6.35
N CYS A 1107 -21.14 -2.97 -7.61
CA CYS A 1107 -22.34 -2.80 -8.44
C CYS A 1107 -23.45 -3.84 -8.20
N ARG A 1108 -23.19 -4.97 -7.50
CA ARG A 1108 -24.27 -5.91 -7.12
C ARG A 1108 -25.20 -5.36 -6.02
N HIS A 1109 -24.75 -4.34 -5.28
CA HIS A 1109 -25.45 -3.82 -4.10
C HIS A 1109 -26.87 -3.24 -4.35
N PRO A 1110 -27.22 -2.66 -5.52
CA PRO A 1110 -28.57 -2.15 -5.79
C PRO A 1110 -29.58 -3.22 -6.27
N GLU A 1111 -29.14 -4.22 -7.04
CA GLU A 1111 -30.06 -5.07 -7.81
C GLU A 1111 -30.69 -6.21 -6.98
N GLU A 1112 -29.96 -6.86 -6.07
CA GLU A 1112 -30.51 -7.94 -5.24
C GLU A 1112 -31.56 -7.45 -4.21
N GLY A 1113 -31.67 -6.14 -3.99
CA GLY A 1113 -32.78 -5.52 -3.26
C GLY A 1113 -34.09 -5.42 -4.06
N GLY A 1114 -34.05 -5.61 -5.39
CA GLY A 1114 -35.14 -5.40 -6.33
C GLY A 1114 -35.82 -6.69 -6.82
N GLY A 1115 -36.65 -7.31 -5.98
CA GLY A 1115 -37.46 -8.47 -6.39
C GLY A 1115 -38.38 -8.16 -7.58
N ASP A 1116 -38.26 -8.93 -8.67
CA ASP A 1116 -38.81 -8.65 -10.01
C ASP A 1116 -40.28 -8.18 -10.02
N ARG A 1117 -40.48 -6.95 -10.53
CA ARG A 1117 -41.77 -6.45 -11.03
C ARG A 1117 -41.59 -5.49 -12.21
N ARG A 1118 -41.37 -6.03 -13.40
CA ARG A 1118 -41.59 -5.26 -14.65
C ARG A 1118 -43.10 -4.99 -14.88
N HIS A 1119 -43.62 -3.82 -14.49
CA HIS A 1119 -44.65 -3.08 -15.26
C HIS A 1119 -44.97 -1.66 -14.72
N ASN A 1120 -45.17 -0.73 -15.66
CA ASN A 1120 -45.61 0.67 -15.54
C ASN A 1120 -44.77 1.64 -14.66
N GLY A 1121 -44.53 2.82 -15.22
CA GLY A 1121 -43.71 3.87 -14.60
C GLY A 1121 -44.48 4.79 -13.65
N GLY A 1122 -43.75 5.30 -12.66
CA GLY A 1122 -44.13 6.36 -11.73
C GLY A 1122 -42.86 6.96 -11.11
N GLY A 1123 -42.91 8.23 -10.71
CA GLY A 1123 -41.74 8.95 -10.18
C GLY A 1123 -41.19 8.35 -8.88
N GLY A 1124 -39.89 8.58 -8.63
CA GLY A 1124 -39.17 7.92 -7.54
C GLY A 1124 -39.63 8.31 -6.12
N ALA A 1125 -40.07 7.31 -5.36
CA ALA A 1125 -40.19 7.33 -3.89
C ALA A 1125 -40.24 5.88 -3.37
N GLY A 1126 -39.08 5.23 -3.17
CA GLY A 1126 -39.01 3.76 -3.04
C GLY A 1126 -38.08 3.16 -1.99
N LEU A 1127 -37.21 3.93 -1.33
CA LEU A 1127 -36.28 3.42 -0.30
C LEU A 1127 -36.46 4.16 1.02
N PRO A 1128 -37.45 3.72 1.81
CA PRO A 1128 -37.14 3.41 3.21
C PRO A 1128 -37.72 2.06 3.66
N ALA A 1129 -38.35 1.27 2.79
CA ALA A 1129 -39.34 0.26 3.20
C ALA A 1129 -38.78 -1.05 3.81
N VAL A 1130 -37.53 -1.45 3.54
CA VAL A 1130 -37.05 -2.80 3.92
C VAL A 1130 -36.75 -2.94 5.41
N SER A 1131 -36.01 -2.01 6.02
CA SER A 1131 -35.76 -2.01 7.49
C SER A 1131 -37.05 -1.95 8.33
N PRO A 1132 -38.00 -1.03 8.08
CA PRO A 1132 -39.27 -1.03 8.78
C PRO A 1132 -40.17 -2.20 8.38
N SER A 1133 -40.06 -2.85 7.21
CA SER A 1133 -40.85 -4.07 6.94
C SER A 1133 -40.26 -5.33 7.59
N LEU A 1134 -38.94 -5.44 7.73
CA LEU A 1134 -38.35 -6.48 8.58
C LEU A 1134 -38.74 -6.26 10.05
N ASN A 1135 -38.71 -5.01 10.52
CA ASN A 1135 -39.24 -4.65 11.84
C ASN A 1135 -40.77 -4.76 11.92
N LEU A 1136 -41.57 -4.60 10.87
CA LEU A 1136 -43.03 -4.84 10.85
C LEU A 1136 -43.41 -6.33 10.66
N LEU A 1137 -42.47 -7.19 10.28
CA LEU A 1137 -42.62 -8.64 10.31
C LEU A 1137 -42.15 -9.23 11.65
N LEU A 1138 -41.21 -8.56 12.32
CA LEU A 1138 -40.83 -8.84 13.70
C LEU A 1138 -41.84 -8.22 14.71
N LEU A 1139 -42.38 -7.03 14.49
CA LEU A 1139 -43.28 -6.33 15.44
C LEU A 1139 -44.55 -7.12 15.83
N PRO A 1140 -45.16 -7.98 14.99
CA PRO A 1140 -46.23 -8.88 15.41
C PRO A 1140 -45.75 -9.99 16.36
N LEU A 1141 -44.53 -10.48 16.16
CA LEU A 1141 -43.88 -11.48 17.05
C LEU A 1141 -43.26 -10.83 18.30
N LEU A 1142 -42.87 -9.56 18.20
CA LEU A 1142 -42.36 -8.71 19.28
C LEU A 1142 -43.47 -7.89 19.97
N HIS A 1143 -44.72 -8.01 19.53
CA HIS A 1143 -45.81 -7.14 19.98
C HIS A 1143 -46.03 -7.36 21.48
N PRO A 1144 -46.03 -6.32 22.34
CA PRO A 1144 -45.96 -6.47 23.79
C PRO A 1144 -46.91 -7.51 24.38
N ARG A 1145 -48.13 -7.70 23.86
CA ARG A 1145 -49.07 -8.72 24.35
C ARG A 1145 -48.58 -10.18 24.22
N HIS A 1146 -47.76 -10.49 23.22
CA HIS A 1146 -47.24 -11.85 23.01
C HIS A 1146 -45.83 -12.01 23.58
N THR A 1147 -44.96 -11.00 23.43
CA THR A 1147 -43.66 -10.98 24.09
C THR A 1147 -43.79 -10.94 25.61
N GLN A 1148 -44.73 -10.20 26.20
CA GLN A 1148 -44.97 -10.23 27.64
C GLN A 1148 -45.33 -11.62 28.13
N SER A 1149 -46.08 -12.44 27.38
CA SER A 1149 -46.41 -13.81 27.83
C SER A 1149 -45.15 -14.69 27.95
N GLY A 1150 -44.27 -14.64 26.94
CA GLY A 1150 -42.99 -15.35 26.96
C GLY A 1150 -41.96 -14.76 27.95
N LEU A 1151 -41.86 -13.43 28.04
CA LEU A 1151 -41.00 -12.75 29.02
C LEU A 1151 -41.48 -13.02 30.45
N LEU A 1152 -42.75 -12.80 30.77
CA LEU A 1152 -43.29 -13.11 32.10
C LEU A 1152 -43.07 -14.58 32.44
N HIS A 1153 -43.22 -15.51 31.50
CA HIS A 1153 -42.92 -16.92 31.77
C HIS A 1153 -41.43 -17.16 32.10
N LEU A 1154 -40.50 -16.52 31.37
CA LEU A 1154 -39.05 -16.57 31.62
C LEU A 1154 -38.62 -15.82 32.89
N GLU A 1155 -39.23 -14.68 33.20
CA GLU A 1155 -38.94 -13.88 34.39
C GLU A 1155 -39.56 -14.50 35.65
N LEU A 1156 -40.77 -15.05 35.55
CA LEU A 1156 -41.41 -15.80 36.64
C LEU A 1156 -40.64 -17.09 36.91
N TRP A 1157 -40.32 -17.93 35.93
CA TRP A 1157 -39.62 -19.20 36.22
C TRP A 1157 -38.12 -19.03 36.44
N GLY A 1158 -37.46 -18.09 35.76
CA GLY A 1158 -36.07 -17.72 36.04
C GLY A 1158 -35.92 -17.04 37.41
N GLY A 1159 -36.92 -16.27 37.83
CA GLY A 1159 -37.05 -15.75 39.19
C GLY A 1159 -37.33 -16.86 40.20
N LEU A 1160 -38.40 -17.63 40.00
CA LEU A 1160 -38.88 -18.70 40.89
C LEU A 1160 -37.82 -19.80 41.11
N TYR A 1161 -37.10 -20.26 40.08
CA TYR A 1161 -36.02 -21.24 40.29
C TYR A 1161 -34.85 -20.64 41.07
N LEU A 1162 -34.59 -19.34 40.95
CA LEU A 1162 -33.59 -18.65 41.77
C LEU A 1162 -34.11 -18.40 43.19
N GLU A 1163 -35.40 -18.15 43.37
CA GLU A 1163 -36.07 -17.94 44.67
C GLU A 1163 -36.22 -19.26 45.46
N LEU A 1164 -36.55 -20.37 44.79
CA LEU A 1164 -36.60 -21.72 45.35
C LEU A 1164 -35.26 -22.17 45.94
N MET A 1165 -34.13 -21.73 45.38
CA MET A 1165 -32.79 -22.01 45.92
C MET A 1165 -32.60 -21.45 47.35
N TRP A 1166 -33.29 -20.35 47.72
CA TRP A 1166 -33.27 -19.80 49.09
C TRP A 1166 -34.24 -20.54 50.02
N VAL A 1167 -35.27 -21.21 49.48
CA VAL A 1167 -36.22 -22.01 50.26
C VAL A 1167 -35.55 -23.29 50.77
N HIS A 1168 -34.82 -24.01 49.91
CA HIS A 1168 -34.10 -25.21 50.32
C HIS A 1168 -32.90 -25.55 49.42
N PHE A 1169 -31.81 -26.02 50.02
CA PHE A 1169 -30.54 -26.33 49.31
C PHE A 1169 -30.66 -27.42 48.22
N LEU A 1170 -31.72 -28.24 48.26
CA LEU A 1170 -32.00 -29.25 47.24
C LEU A 1170 -32.59 -28.65 45.94
N TYR A 1171 -33.09 -27.41 45.96
CA TYR A 1171 -33.76 -26.78 44.82
C TYR A 1171 -32.77 -26.03 43.90
N GLN A 1172 -31.59 -26.60 43.69
CA GLN A 1172 -30.56 -26.10 42.79
C GLN A 1172 -30.76 -26.63 41.36
N PHE A 1173 -31.45 -25.87 40.53
CA PHE A 1173 -31.67 -26.20 39.12
C PHE A 1173 -30.59 -25.62 38.22
N SER A 1174 -29.90 -26.47 37.45
CA SER A 1174 -28.86 -26.00 36.51
C SER A 1174 -29.46 -25.34 35.26
N LEU A 1175 -28.78 -24.33 34.70
CA LEU A 1175 -29.18 -23.72 33.42
C LEU A 1175 -29.27 -24.75 32.28
N LYS A 1176 -28.44 -25.79 32.30
CA LYS A 1176 -28.47 -26.88 31.31
C LYS A 1176 -29.73 -27.76 31.41
N PHE A 1177 -30.34 -27.86 32.60
CA PHE A 1177 -31.65 -28.49 32.79
C PHE A 1177 -32.78 -27.63 32.20
N PHE A 1178 -32.77 -26.31 32.46
CA PHE A 1178 -33.73 -25.37 31.88
C PHE A 1178 -33.66 -25.36 30.33
N LEU A 1179 -32.47 -25.20 29.75
CA LEU A 1179 -32.28 -25.19 28.30
C LEU A 1179 -32.61 -26.55 27.65
N ASN A 1180 -32.47 -27.67 28.37
CA ASN A 1180 -32.95 -28.98 27.89
C ASN A 1180 -34.48 -29.01 27.76
N ILE A 1181 -35.22 -28.47 28.74
CA ILE A 1181 -36.69 -28.36 28.66
C ILE A 1181 -37.07 -27.47 27.47
N PHE A 1182 -36.40 -26.31 27.34
CA PHE A 1182 -36.58 -25.37 26.25
C PHE A 1182 -36.42 -26.05 24.87
N GLN A 1183 -35.33 -26.78 24.68
CA GLN A 1183 -35.05 -27.52 23.44
C GLN A 1183 -36.08 -28.64 23.17
N VAL A 1184 -36.51 -29.38 24.20
CA VAL A 1184 -37.52 -30.45 24.05
C VAL A 1184 -38.88 -29.88 23.63
N VAL A 1185 -39.33 -28.78 24.24
CA VAL A 1185 -40.62 -28.16 23.91
C VAL A 1185 -40.63 -27.52 22.52
N LEU A 1186 -39.50 -26.99 22.04
CA LEU A 1186 -39.38 -26.44 20.69
C LEU A 1186 -39.23 -27.53 19.61
N SER A 1187 -38.39 -28.54 19.82
CA SER A 1187 -37.98 -29.48 18.75
C SER A 1187 -38.64 -30.87 18.79
N GLN A 1188 -39.18 -31.30 19.93
CA GLN A 1188 -39.69 -32.66 20.14
C GLN A 1188 -41.20 -32.72 20.46
N ASN A 1189 -41.86 -31.57 20.56
CA ASN A 1189 -43.27 -31.48 20.96
C ASN A 1189 -44.22 -32.09 19.91
N PRO A 1190 -45.09 -33.07 20.29
CA PRO A 1190 -46.05 -33.67 19.38
C PRO A 1190 -47.18 -32.73 18.95
N ASN A 1191 -47.58 -31.77 19.79
CA ASN A 1191 -48.72 -30.87 19.56
C ASN A 1191 -48.48 -29.94 18.35
N LEU A 1192 -47.22 -29.55 18.14
CA LEU A 1192 -46.82 -28.63 17.06
C LEU A 1192 -46.77 -29.28 15.67
N LYS A 1193 -46.94 -30.61 15.55
CA LYS A 1193 -46.80 -31.33 14.27
C LYS A 1193 -47.99 -31.14 13.31
N ARG A 1194 -49.06 -30.45 13.73
CA ARG A 1194 -50.28 -30.23 12.93
C ARG A 1194 -50.71 -28.76 12.81
N ILE A 1195 -49.96 -27.82 13.39
CA ILE A 1195 -50.30 -26.39 13.42
C ILE A 1195 -49.33 -25.62 12.53
N THR A 1196 -49.84 -24.91 11.52
CA THR A 1196 -49.05 -24.12 10.56
C THR A 1196 -49.09 -22.61 10.82
N ASP A 1197 -50.07 -22.12 11.56
CA ASP A 1197 -50.17 -20.71 11.96
C ASP A 1197 -49.22 -20.41 13.13
N TYR A 1198 -48.20 -19.58 12.88
CA TYR A 1198 -47.21 -19.14 13.87
C TYR A 1198 -47.83 -18.57 15.16
N SER A 1199 -48.96 -17.88 15.09
CA SER A 1199 -49.60 -17.29 16.28
C SER A 1199 -50.16 -18.37 17.20
N GLN A 1200 -50.76 -19.40 16.62
CA GLN A 1200 -51.29 -20.56 17.34
C GLN A 1200 -50.15 -21.44 17.86
N ARG A 1201 -49.11 -21.68 17.04
CA ARG A 1201 -47.88 -22.40 17.46
C ARG A 1201 -47.24 -21.75 18.69
N LEU A 1202 -47.08 -20.43 18.70
CA LEU A 1202 -46.48 -19.71 19.84
C LEU A 1202 -47.31 -19.86 21.13
N ASN A 1203 -48.64 -19.80 21.04
CA ASN A 1203 -49.52 -20.01 22.18
C ASN A 1203 -49.45 -21.46 22.70
N THR A 1204 -49.39 -22.46 21.81
CA THR A 1204 -49.16 -23.87 22.18
C THR A 1204 -47.79 -24.08 22.82
N ILE A 1205 -46.71 -23.52 22.25
CA ILE A 1205 -45.36 -23.55 22.84
C ILE A 1205 -45.36 -22.98 24.25
N THR A 1206 -45.98 -21.81 24.46
CA THR A 1206 -46.01 -21.15 25.77
C THR A 1206 -46.77 -21.97 26.81
N THR A 1207 -47.90 -22.56 26.41
CA THR A 1207 -48.71 -23.43 27.28
C THR A 1207 -47.99 -24.72 27.64
N ASP A 1208 -47.42 -25.41 26.65
CA ASP A 1208 -46.68 -26.65 26.85
C ASP A 1208 -45.37 -26.41 27.63
N MET A 1209 -44.72 -25.26 27.44
CA MET A 1209 -43.52 -24.88 28.18
C MET A 1209 -43.81 -24.71 29.68
N PHE A 1210 -44.93 -24.08 30.03
CA PHE A 1210 -45.39 -24.02 31.42
C PHE A 1210 -45.66 -25.43 31.96
N GLN A 1211 -46.46 -26.24 31.26
CA GLN A 1211 -46.80 -27.59 31.72
C GLN A 1211 -45.56 -28.49 31.92
N VAL A 1212 -44.56 -28.43 31.04
CA VAL A 1212 -43.34 -29.24 31.17
C VAL A 1212 -42.40 -28.71 32.25
N HIS A 1213 -42.27 -27.38 32.43
CA HIS A 1213 -41.50 -26.81 33.55
C HIS A 1213 -42.10 -27.17 34.90
N THR A 1214 -43.41 -26.95 35.09
CA THR A 1214 -44.12 -27.36 36.31
C THR A 1214 -43.96 -28.86 36.53
N ARG A 1215 -44.28 -29.70 35.53
CA ARG A 1215 -44.21 -31.17 35.68
C ARG A 1215 -42.81 -31.71 35.98
N ARG A 1216 -41.74 -31.05 35.51
CA ARG A 1216 -40.35 -31.48 35.82
C ARG A 1216 -39.84 -30.87 37.12
N GLY A 1217 -40.10 -29.58 37.38
CA GLY A 1217 -39.71 -28.90 38.62
C GLY A 1217 -40.32 -29.56 39.85
N LEU A 1218 -41.63 -29.78 39.84
CA LEU A 1218 -42.36 -30.38 40.98
C LEU A 1218 -41.89 -31.80 41.34
N THR A 1219 -41.24 -32.55 40.43
CA THR A 1219 -40.69 -33.88 40.78
C THR A 1219 -39.49 -33.84 41.73
N GLY A 1220 -38.88 -32.67 41.95
CA GLY A 1220 -37.84 -32.46 42.95
C GLY A 1220 -38.29 -31.77 44.24
N ILE A 1221 -39.54 -31.29 44.32
CA ILE A 1221 -40.04 -30.44 45.41
C ILE A 1221 -40.80 -31.27 46.44
N SER A 1222 -40.68 -30.91 47.72
CA SER A 1222 -41.36 -31.62 48.81
C SER A 1222 -42.87 -31.34 48.82
N ASN A 1223 -43.67 -32.36 49.19
CA ASN A 1223 -45.13 -32.21 49.35
C ASN A 1223 -45.54 -31.16 50.40
N THR A 1224 -44.64 -30.76 51.30
CA THR A 1224 -44.86 -29.68 52.26
C THR A 1224 -44.70 -28.30 51.61
N ASP A 1225 -43.71 -28.10 50.75
CA ASP A 1225 -43.42 -26.80 50.12
C ASP A 1225 -44.35 -26.52 48.94
N LEU A 1226 -44.80 -27.58 48.25
CA LEU A 1226 -45.87 -27.58 47.25
C LEU A 1226 -47.16 -26.87 47.71
N ASN A 1227 -47.46 -26.89 49.02
CA ASN A 1227 -48.63 -26.20 49.59
C ASN A 1227 -48.44 -24.67 49.72
N ILE A 1228 -47.21 -24.17 49.60
CA ILE A 1228 -46.88 -22.74 49.57
C ILE A 1228 -47.10 -22.21 48.14
N GLU A 1229 -46.57 -22.91 47.12
CA GLU A 1229 -46.80 -22.59 45.71
C GLU A 1229 -48.31 -22.54 45.38
N HIS A 1230 -49.07 -23.56 45.77
CA HIS A 1230 -50.52 -23.61 45.55
C HIS A 1230 -51.29 -22.42 46.15
N LYS A 1231 -50.73 -21.74 47.16
CA LYS A 1231 -51.34 -20.58 47.81
C LYS A 1231 -50.99 -19.25 47.15
N GLN A 1232 -49.82 -19.13 46.52
CA GLN A 1232 -49.43 -17.92 45.79
C GLN A 1232 -49.90 -17.93 44.33
N ILE A 1233 -49.90 -19.10 43.69
CA ILE A 1233 -50.36 -19.25 42.29
C ILE A 1233 -51.87 -18.98 42.16
N GLY A 1234 -52.65 -19.20 43.23
CA GLY A 1234 -54.09 -18.97 43.26
C GLY A 1234 -54.54 -17.52 43.09
N ASP A 1235 -53.68 -16.54 43.42
CA ASP A 1235 -53.99 -15.10 43.33
C ASP A 1235 -53.55 -14.46 41.99
N VAL A 1236 -53.04 -15.25 41.03
CA VAL A 1236 -52.49 -14.79 39.74
C VAL A 1236 -53.24 -15.40 38.52
N GLY A 1237 -54.42 -16.00 38.76
CA GLY A 1237 -55.28 -16.62 37.74
C GLY A 1237 -56.37 -15.72 37.18
#